data_AF-A0A945XKQ3-F1
#
_entry.id   AF-A0A945XKQ3-F1
#
_cell.length_a   1.000
_cell.length_b   1.000
_cell.length_c   1.000
_cell.angle_alpha   90.00
_cell.angle_beta   90.00
_cell.angle_gamma   90.00
#
_symmetry.space_group_name_H-M   'P 1'
#
loop_
_entity.id
_entity.type
_entity.pdbx_description
1 polymer ?
#
loop_
_entity_poly.entity_id
_entity_poly.type
_entity_poly.pdbx_seq_one_letter_code
_entity_poly.pdbx_strand_id
1 'polypeptide(L)'
;MNRQPFFQISILFLSAALVVAGAVLTYPHTSTAGDRQQIEGEALNNLTPNHQLEVNGINHSQQPQTLVIRLDDREAPGYSERVNLERVVPSGPFQINLGLGGLYTPSGKLLTVADLQQIVAFQGQGDKGGLLEITPLKINHSPSLPEGVKGWDLGASESRLWPGFTRLTPESGLFTGSMLQSVERGKRQQASDPLTSDGIRGIASLQLPLAAGEWHLTLWISDPGEWEYLPHPLRRTIHANQQLVYQHHYTPQQWIEQVYLSGLKQEATLNDNAWSHFGSKSGSVKFEVHLSEEGLLLELGGPQPEAGYLAAILAEPAGQHTNQPLQTAIEKQRSQWWHRSWPIQSTLYNHSPKPTLKPEQLSVVAAADTTAYLEFELQGGRSTAPPKITLTPPRYRQIALDTTLRWGMWRLRRAKLSSTLLQLNDHHLRGGPLPPNNPGLPRQIHIQVAVPAEATPGTYRGKISITIDQITLQAPMTIIVPDLTLPKIDRPIGVYLEHSVHFGWFKELHQQQQQSLQCDLKLLQQQGISGIAPPLPTPATASTQRQLLQQLNQLDGLGFTPPYLAYTPVKRMVARKGVEQMAIELAKMEQQLRQAQLPTPLWAIADEPSNASSNQPSPQKIARYIRSYAPNAQLAGQLNHPQDMKGIESYDIALLNSGFGIDGHQLDAVRDRGVTPWLYNLNPTRIGAGFYLWRNQGEGYLQWHGRMPTADPFDPTDGREADMQLLLPHATPCPLVADVDRKLFDLSEAITDLRWLLWLEQKAIDNPAASQLLHQLQLQIPTRWEAIEKLPHWQSKQWRKLITTFAL
;
A
#
# COMPACT_ATOMS: atom_id res chain seq x y z
N MET A 1 37.28 50.43 -41.09
CA MET A 1 38.17 49.31 -41.49
C MET A 1 37.33 48.05 -41.50
N ASN A 2 36.82 47.67 -42.68
CA ASN A 2 37.27 46.51 -43.47
C ASN A 2 36.88 45.17 -42.81
N ARG A 3 36.10 44.26 -43.40
CA ARG A 3 35.60 44.04 -44.76
C ARG A 3 34.41 43.07 -44.70
N GLN A 4 33.37 43.33 -45.47
CA GLN A 4 32.45 42.35 -46.07
C GLN A 4 33.17 41.65 -47.26
N PRO A 5 32.71 40.52 -47.89
CA PRO A 5 31.40 40.46 -48.58
C PRO A 5 30.69 39.09 -48.86
N PHE A 6 29.38 39.21 -49.11
CA PHE A 6 28.49 38.65 -50.16
C PHE A 6 28.52 37.18 -50.65
N PHE A 7 27.33 36.55 -50.73
CA PHE A 7 26.50 36.24 -51.93
C PHE A 7 25.10 35.75 -51.42
N GLN A 8 23.90 36.33 -51.66
CA GLN A 8 23.05 36.51 -52.87
C GLN A 8 22.73 35.19 -53.63
N ILE A 9 21.53 34.78 -54.10
CA ILE A 9 20.11 35.23 -54.27
C ILE A 9 19.31 33.91 -54.51
N SER A 10 18.02 33.74 -54.14
CA SER A 10 16.87 33.74 -55.09
C SER A 10 15.54 33.40 -54.43
N ILE A 11 14.55 34.25 -54.71
CA ILE A 11 13.12 34.07 -54.50
C ILE A 11 12.55 33.31 -55.70
N LEU A 12 11.67 32.33 -55.46
CA LEU A 12 10.64 31.95 -56.43
C LEU A 12 9.40 31.41 -55.71
N PHE A 13 8.31 32.17 -55.84
CA PHE A 13 6.94 31.76 -55.57
C PHE A 13 6.57 30.61 -56.53
N LEU A 14 5.97 29.54 -56.01
CA LEU A 14 4.91 28.84 -56.73
C LEU A 14 3.95 28.17 -55.74
N SER A 15 2.72 28.69 -55.77
CA SER A 15 1.51 28.17 -55.16
C SER A 15 1.08 26.84 -55.79
N ALA A 16 0.81 25.84 -54.96
CA ALA A 16 -0.11 24.75 -55.28
C ALA A 16 -0.77 24.28 -53.98
N ALA A 17 -2.07 24.58 -53.87
CA ALA A 17 -2.95 24.05 -52.85
C ALA A 17 -3.16 22.55 -53.07
N LEU A 18 -3.06 21.75 -52.00
CA LEU A 18 -3.84 20.53 -51.89
C LEU A 18 -4.48 20.49 -50.51
N VAL A 19 -5.80 20.47 -50.54
CA VAL A 19 -6.74 20.37 -49.43
C VAL A 19 -6.65 18.96 -48.84
N VAL A 20 -6.31 18.86 -47.55
CA VAL A 20 -6.78 17.74 -46.71
C VAL A 20 -7.52 18.36 -45.54
N ALA A 21 -8.85 18.28 -45.63
CA ALA A 21 -9.76 18.70 -44.58
C ALA A 21 -9.69 17.70 -43.42
N GLY A 22 -9.10 18.15 -42.31
CA GLY A 22 -9.34 17.62 -40.97
C GLY A 22 -9.55 18.85 -40.08
N ALA A 23 -10.81 19.25 -39.91
CA ALA A 23 -11.16 20.41 -39.12
C ALA A 23 -10.82 20.15 -37.64
N VAL A 24 -9.68 20.68 -37.19
CA VAL A 24 -9.43 20.94 -35.78
C VAL A 24 -10.25 22.18 -35.44
N LEU A 25 -11.36 22.00 -34.71
CA LEU A 25 -12.04 23.10 -34.04
C LEU A 25 -11.17 23.56 -32.87
N THR A 26 -10.21 24.44 -33.13
CA THR A 26 -9.54 25.20 -32.07
C THR A 26 -10.44 26.37 -31.67
N TYR A 27 -11.13 26.25 -30.53
CA TYR A 27 -11.74 27.41 -29.87
C TYR A 27 -10.64 28.25 -29.19
N PRO A 28 -10.56 29.57 -29.44
CA PRO A 28 -9.55 30.42 -28.82
C PRO A 28 -10.08 30.95 -27.48
N HIS A 29 -9.85 30.21 -26.40
CA HIS A 29 -9.72 30.82 -25.08
C HIS A 29 -8.24 30.97 -24.77
N THR A 30 -7.70 32.18 -24.95
CA THR A 30 -6.37 32.56 -24.48
C THR A 30 -6.37 32.65 -22.96
N SER A 31 -6.41 31.49 -22.30
CA SER A 31 -5.95 31.35 -20.93
C SER A 31 -4.43 31.28 -20.97
N THR A 32 -3.73 32.18 -20.29
CA THR A 32 -2.29 32.04 -20.05
C THR A 32 -2.08 30.94 -19.01
N ALA A 33 -0.92 30.27 -19.03
CA ALA A 33 -0.58 29.29 -18.01
C ALA A 33 -0.67 29.90 -16.60
N GLY A 34 -1.05 29.08 -15.61
CA GLY A 34 -1.31 29.55 -14.23
C GLY A 34 -1.48 28.38 -13.27
N ASP A 35 -1.68 28.68 -11.98
CA ASP A 35 -1.87 27.67 -10.92
C ASP A 35 -3.26 27.01 -10.92
N ARG A 36 -4.16 27.54 -11.74
CA ARG A 36 -5.52 27.03 -11.96
C ARG A 36 -5.93 27.21 -13.42
N GLN A 37 -6.54 26.17 -13.98
CA GLN A 37 -7.14 26.15 -15.31
C GLN A 37 -8.55 25.57 -15.25
N GLN A 38 -9.44 26.05 -16.12
CA GLN A 38 -10.86 25.69 -16.12
C GLN A 38 -11.41 25.62 -17.54
N ILE A 39 -12.26 24.63 -17.80
CA ILE A 39 -13.12 24.52 -18.98
C ILE A 39 -14.56 24.52 -18.50
N GLU A 40 -15.40 25.34 -19.14
CA GLU A 40 -16.84 25.43 -18.89
C GLU A 40 -17.58 25.83 -20.18
N GLY A 41 -18.91 25.80 -20.16
CA GLY A 41 -19.74 26.26 -21.27
C GLY A 41 -19.62 25.41 -22.54
N GLU A 42 -19.57 26.05 -23.71
CA GLU A 42 -19.68 25.38 -25.01
C GLU A 42 -18.58 24.33 -25.28
N ALA A 43 -17.42 24.46 -24.64
CA ALA A 43 -16.33 23.50 -24.75
C ALA A 43 -16.63 22.13 -24.14
N LEU A 44 -17.72 22.00 -23.35
CA LEU A 44 -18.19 20.76 -22.76
C LEU A 44 -19.40 20.16 -23.51
N ASN A 45 -19.90 20.83 -24.55
CA ASN A 45 -21.00 20.31 -25.35
C ASN A 45 -20.56 19.09 -26.17
N ASN A 46 -21.45 18.10 -26.29
CA ASN A 46 -21.24 16.88 -27.08
C ASN A 46 -20.07 15.99 -26.64
N LEU A 47 -19.60 16.15 -25.39
CA LEU A 47 -18.62 15.23 -24.83
C LEU A 47 -19.23 13.83 -24.69
N THR A 48 -18.41 12.85 -25.01
CA THR A 48 -18.73 11.42 -24.85
C THR A 48 -17.67 10.75 -23.99
N PRO A 49 -17.95 9.58 -23.40
CA PRO A 49 -16.96 8.81 -22.65
C PRO A 49 -15.66 8.50 -23.41
N ASN A 50 -15.65 8.60 -24.75
CA ASN A 50 -14.48 8.35 -25.60
C ASN A 50 -13.50 9.54 -25.69
N HIS A 51 -13.81 10.66 -25.05
CA HIS A 51 -12.91 11.81 -24.98
C HIS A 51 -11.90 11.66 -23.85
N GLN A 52 -10.74 12.30 -24.01
CA GLN A 52 -9.70 12.39 -22.99
C GLN A 52 -9.40 13.84 -22.67
N LEU A 53 -9.28 14.13 -21.38
CA LEU A 53 -8.72 15.37 -20.85
C LEU A 53 -7.20 15.23 -20.78
N GLU A 54 -6.49 16.17 -21.39
CA GLU A 54 -5.06 16.33 -21.29
C GLU A 54 -4.73 17.51 -20.36
N VAL A 55 -3.94 17.22 -19.33
CA VAL A 55 -3.46 18.21 -18.34
C VAL A 55 -1.93 18.23 -18.38
N ASN A 56 -1.36 19.36 -18.81
CA ASN A 56 0.08 19.56 -18.93
C ASN A 56 0.53 20.73 -18.08
N GLY A 57 1.78 20.67 -17.61
CA GLY A 57 2.35 21.74 -16.81
C GLY A 57 3.79 21.49 -16.38
N ILE A 58 4.28 22.38 -15.51
CA ILE A 58 5.61 22.30 -14.89
C ILE A 58 5.46 22.50 -13.39
N ASN A 59 6.05 21.60 -12.61
CA ASN A 59 6.30 21.81 -11.21
C ASN A 59 7.65 22.50 -11.03
N HIS A 60 7.62 23.79 -10.69
CA HIS A 60 8.82 24.60 -10.47
C HIS A 60 9.48 24.35 -9.10
N SER A 61 8.81 23.62 -8.22
CA SER A 61 9.33 23.25 -6.90
C SER A 61 10.34 22.10 -7.01
N GLN A 62 11.27 22.05 -6.04
CA GLN A 62 12.12 20.88 -5.81
C GLN A 62 11.37 19.74 -5.08
N GLN A 63 10.21 20.05 -4.51
CA GLN A 63 9.35 19.08 -3.83
C GLN A 63 8.20 18.65 -4.75
N PRO A 64 7.72 17.40 -4.64
CA PRO A 64 6.49 17.01 -5.30
C PRO A 64 5.32 17.91 -4.90
N GLN A 65 4.39 18.13 -5.81
CA GLN A 65 3.18 18.92 -5.57
C GLN A 65 1.94 18.12 -5.97
N THR A 66 0.81 18.45 -5.40
CA THR A 66 -0.49 17.81 -5.64
C THR A 66 -1.24 18.61 -6.70
N LEU A 67 -1.50 18.00 -7.85
CA LEU A 67 -2.45 18.48 -8.83
C LEU A 67 -3.82 17.89 -8.54
N VAL A 68 -4.83 18.73 -8.42
CA VAL A 68 -6.22 18.33 -8.24
C VAL A 68 -6.96 18.53 -9.57
N ILE A 69 -7.61 17.47 -10.06
CA ILE A 69 -8.48 17.51 -11.24
C ILE A 69 -9.91 17.27 -10.77
N ARG A 70 -10.73 18.32 -10.84
CA ARG A 70 -12.13 18.35 -10.43
C ARG A 70 -13.04 18.30 -11.66
N LEU A 71 -14.07 17.46 -11.61
CA LEU A 71 -15.13 17.41 -12.62
C LEU A 71 -16.50 17.44 -11.94
N ASP A 72 -17.36 18.34 -12.41
CA ASP A 72 -18.71 18.53 -11.89
C ASP A 72 -19.73 18.27 -12.99
N ASP A 73 -20.67 17.35 -12.75
CA ASP A 73 -21.80 17.03 -13.65
C ASP A 73 -23.13 17.63 -13.16
N ARG A 74 -23.07 18.61 -12.27
CA ARG A 74 -24.21 19.36 -11.73
C ARG A 74 -23.74 20.70 -11.18
N GLU A 75 -24.70 21.56 -10.87
CA GLU A 75 -24.42 22.85 -10.24
C GLU A 75 -24.00 22.68 -8.77
N ALA A 76 -22.93 23.37 -8.38
CA ALA A 76 -22.43 23.48 -7.00
C ALA A 76 -22.37 22.18 -6.16
N PRO A 77 -21.80 21.07 -6.67
CA PRO A 77 -21.77 19.80 -5.94
C PRO A 77 -20.88 19.88 -4.69
N GLY A 78 -21.33 19.21 -3.62
CA GLY A 78 -20.50 18.92 -2.46
C GLY A 78 -19.30 18.02 -2.81
N TYR A 79 -18.32 17.93 -1.91
CA TYR A 79 -17.11 17.13 -2.14
C TYR A 79 -17.43 15.66 -2.51
N SER A 80 -18.40 15.05 -1.82
CA SER A 80 -18.81 13.66 -2.05
C SER A 80 -19.55 13.43 -3.36
N GLU A 81 -19.98 14.49 -4.04
CA GLU A 81 -20.85 14.43 -5.21
C GLU A 81 -20.16 14.83 -6.52
N ARG A 82 -18.86 15.17 -6.44
CA ARG A 82 -18.03 15.54 -7.59
C ARG A 82 -16.83 14.63 -7.71
N VAL A 83 -16.27 14.52 -8.91
CA VAL A 83 -15.00 13.84 -9.09
C VAL A 83 -13.89 14.79 -8.63
N ASN A 84 -13.01 14.29 -7.77
CA ASN A 84 -11.87 15.03 -7.26
C ASN A 84 -10.64 14.12 -7.26
N LEU A 85 -9.89 14.11 -8.36
CA LEU A 85 -8.72 13.26 -8.54
C LEU A 85 -7.47 14.01 -8.11
N GLU A 86 -6.71 13.42 -7.20
CA GLU A 86 -5.41 13.94 -6.79
C GLU A 86 -4.30 13.20 -7.54
N ARG A 87 -3.34 13.95 -8.07
CA ARG A 87 -2.16 13.45 -8.77
C ARG A 87 -0.93 14.13 -8.20
N VAL A 88 -0.03 13.35 -7.62
CA VAL A 88 1.23 13.89 -7.10
C VAL A 88 2.24 13.95 -8.24
N VAL A 89 2.64 15.16 -8.62
CA VAL A 89 3.58 15.42 -9.70
C VAL A 89 4.98 15.71 -9.13
N PRO A 90 6.05 15.03 -9.61
CA PRO A 90 7.42 15.32 -9.19
C PRO A 90 7.88 16.68 -9.72
N SER A 91 9.10 17.10 -9.35
CA SER A 91 9.73 18.31 -9.91
C SER A 91 9.90 18.20 -11.43
N GLY A 92 9.70 19.31 -12.16
CA GLY A 92 9.84 19.38 -13.61
C GLY A 92 8.51 19.22 -14.37
N PRO A 93 8.58 18.93 -15.69
CA PRO A 93 7.40 18.85 -16.53
C PRO A 93 6.54 17.63 -16.21
N PHE A 94 5.22 17.78 -16.31
CA PHE A 94 4.27 16.69 -16.16
C PHE A 94 3.21 16.71 -17.28
N GLN A 95 2.67 15.53 -17.57
CA GLN A 95 1.56 15.31 -18.50
C GLN A 95 0.66 14.22 -17.95
N ILE A 96 -0.64 14.49 -17.86
CA ILE A 96 -1.66 13.54 -17.40
C ILE A 96 -2.74 13.44 -18.47
N ASN A 97 -3.07 12.21 -18.85
CA ASN A 97 -4.19 11.89 -19.74
C ASN A 97 -5.27 11.18 -18.93
N LEU A 98 -6.44 11.81 -18.83
CA LEU A 98 -7.59 11.29 -18.10
C LEU A 98 -8.73 10.99 -19.08
N GLY A 99 -9.11 9.72 -19.22
CA GLY A 99 -10.35 9.37 -19.92
C GLY A 99 -11.56 9.91 -19.16
N LEU A 100 -12.54 10.48 -19.88
CA LEU A 100 -13.74 11.05 -19.27
C LEU A 100 -14.78 9.98 -18.88
N GLY A 101 -14.73 8.78 -19.49
CA GLY A 101 -15.54 7.63 -19.08
C GLY A 101 -15.11 7.00 -17.75
N GLY A 102 -16.03 6.29 -17.08
CA GLY A 102 -15.72 5.46 -15.90
C GLY A 102 -15.13 6.22 -14.71
N LEU A 103 -15.53 7.47 -14.50
CA LEU A 103 -15.14 8.28 -13.35
C LEU A 103 -16.22 8.25 -12.27
N TYR A 104 -15.82 8.07 -11.01
CA TYR A 104 -16.72 7.99 -9.87
C TYR A 104 -16.44 9.08 -8.85
N THR A 105 -17.51 9.62 -8.28
CA THR A 105 -17.46 10.53 -7.13
C THR A 105 -17.11 9.77 -5.84
N PRO A 106 -16.67 10.44 -4.76
CA PRO A 106 -16.40 9.77 -3.48
C PRO A 106 -17.60 9.05 -2.87
N SER A 107 -18.84 9.44 -3.18
CA SER A 107 -20.05 8.70 -2.76
C SER A 107 -20.30 7.42 -3.58
N GLY A 108 -19.51 7.17 -4.63
CA GLY A 108 -19.61 6.01 -5.49
C GLY A 108 -20.56 6.18 -6.68
N LYS A 109 -21.16 7.36 -6.86
CA LYS A 109 -21.96 7.74 -8.04
C LYS A 109 -21.04 7.91 -9.26
N LEU A 110 -21.43 7.34 -10.39
CA LEU A 110 -20.80 7.54 -11.69
C LEU A 110 -21.00 8.98 -12.18
N LEU A 111 -19.95 9.59 -12.73
CA LEU A 111 -19.99 10.90 -13.37
C LEU A 111 -20.70 10.81 -14.73
N THR A 112 -21.65 11.71 -14.99
CA THR A 112 -22.36 11.76 -16.27
C THR A 112 -21.66 12.72 -17.22
N VAL A 113 -20.91 12.20 -18.19
CA VAL A 113 -20.08 13.01 -19.12
C VAL A 113 -20.92 14.02 -19.91
N ALA A 114 -22.14 13.64 -20.31
CA ALA A 114 -23.05 14.51 -21.06
C ALA A 114 -23.56 15.71 -20.25
N ASP A 115 -23.54 15.61 -18.91
CA ASP A 115 -24.06 16.64 -18.00
C ASP A 115 -22.94 17.50 -17.40
N LEU A 116 -21.70 17.35 -17.88
CA LEU A 116 -20.54 18.09 -17.38
C LEU A 116 -20.76 19.61 -17.46
N GLN A 117 -20.68 20.25 -16.29
CA GLN A 117 -20.81 21.70 -16.15
C GLN A 117 -19.45 22.40 -16.14
N GLN A 118 -18.43 21.76 -15.54
CA GLN A 118 -17.07 22.29 -15.49
C GLN A 118 -16.01 21.20 -15.27
N ILE A 119 -14.81 21.47 -15.78
CA ILE A 119 -13.57 20.75 -15.48
C ILE A 119 -12.57 21.78 -14.96
N VAL A 120 -11.96 21.51 -13.80
CA VAL A 120 -10.98 22.42 -13.17
C VAL A 120 -9.73 21.64 -12.81
N ALA A 121 -8.56 22.15 -13.16
CA ALA A 121 -7.26 21.64 -12.71
C ALA A 121 -6.55 22.72 -11.90
N PHE A 122 -6.08 22.40 -10.70
CA PHE A 122 -5.46 23.38 -9.80
C PHE A 122 -4.50 22.73 -8.81
N GLN A 123 -3.61 23.51 -8.21
CA GLN A 123 -2.73 23.05 -7.13
C GLN A 123 -3.51 22.77 -5.83
N GLY A 124 -3.27 21.62 -5.21
CA GLY A 124 -3.90 21.20 -3.96
C GLY A 124 -3.48 22.04 -2.75
N GLN A 125 -4.38 22.15 -1.77
CA GLN A 125 -4.09 22.86 -0.52
C GLN A 125 -3.20 22.00 0.39
N GLY A 126 -2.14 22.60 0.95
CA GLY A 126 -1.23 21.95 1.90
C GLY A 126 0.23 21.87 1.43
N ASP A 127 0.48 22.04 0.13
CA ASP A 127 1.84 22.09 -0.41
C ASP A 127 2.47 23.46 -0.13
N LYS A 128 3.45 23.51 0.78
CA LYS A 128 4.13 24.76 1.14
C LYS A 128 5.29 25.03 0.19
N GLY A 129 5.36 26.25 -0.35
CA GLY A 129 6.56 26.79 -0.99
C GLY A 129 6.84 26.33 -2.42
N GLY A 130 5.83 25.92 -3.19
CA GLY A 130 5.95 25.53 -4.59
C GLY A 130 4.87 26.16 -5.48
N LEU A 131 5.19 26.35 -6.77
CA LEU A 131 4.26 26.80 -7.80
C LEU A 131 4.11 25.70 -8.86
N LEU A 132 2.87 25.24 -9.06
CA LEU A 132 2.48 24.51 -10.25
C LEU A 132 2.05 25.48 -11.34
N GLU A 133 2.71 25.40 -12.50
CA GLU A 133 2.25 26.07 -13.71
C GLU A 133 1.48 25.05 -14.55
N ILE A 134 0.18 25.27 -14.71
CA ILE A 134 -0.73 24.43 -15.50
C ILE A 134 -1.03 25.17 -16.80
N THR A 135 -0.76 24.52 -17.92
CA THR A 135 -1.12 25.02 -19.26
C THR A 135 -2.62 24.83 -19.54
N PRO A 136 -3.20 25.57 -20.50
CA PRO A 136 -4.62 25.44 -20.83
C PRO A 136 -5.02 23.98 -21.10
N LEU A 137 -6.11 23.56 -20.46
CA LEU A 137 -6.66 22.22 -20.56
C LEU A 137 -7.09 21.92 -21.99
N LYS A 138 -6.86 20.68 -22.45
CA LYS A 138 -7.28 20.25 -23.78
C LYS A 138 -8.16 19.01 -23.68
N ILE A 139 -9.20 18.98 -24.49
CA ILE A 139 -10.03 17.79 -24.67
C ILE A 139 -9.75 17.24 -26.06
N ASN A 140 -9.30 15.99 -26.12
CA ASN A 140 -8.95 15.32 -27.36
C ASN A 140 -9.90 14.13 -27.56
N HIS A 141 -10.25 13.84 -28.82
CA HIS A 141 -10.83 12.56 -29.17
C HIS A 141 -9.77 11.46 -29.04
N SER A 142 -10.18 10.30 -28.53
CA SER A 142 -9.32 9.11 -28.52
C SER A 142 -8.96 8.71 -29.97
N PRO A 143 -7.69 8.36 -30.26
CA PRO A 143 -7.30 7.87 -31.58
C PRO A 143 -8.07 6.61 -31.96
N SER A 144 -8.47 6.51 -33.22
CA SER A 144 -9.07 5.30 -33.80
C SER A 144 -8.01 4.25 -34.14
N LEU A 145 -8.38 2.96 -34.09
CA LEU A 145 -7.54 1.89 -34.63
C LEU A 145 -7.46 2.00 -36.18
N PRO A 146 -6.39 1.50 -36.81
CA PRO A 146 -6.28 1.43 -38.26
C PRO A 146 -7.45 0.69 -38.91
N GLU A 147 -7.73 1.01 -40.18
CA GLU A 147 -8.78 0.34 -40.95
C GLU A 147 -8.53 -1.18 -41.02
N GLY A 148 -9.58 -1.98 -40.86
CA GLY A 148 -9.50 -3.45 -40.86
C GLY A 148 -9.16 -4.08 -39.52
N VAL A 149 -8.58 -3.33 -38.58
CA VAL A 149 -8.25 -3.81 -37.24
C VAL A 149 -9.45 -3.67 -36.29
N LYS A 150 -9.65 -4.65 -35.41
CA LYS A 150 -10.73 -4.65 -34.41
C LYS A 150 -10.14 -4.77 -33.01
N GLY A 151 -10.58 -3.90 -32.11
CA GLY A 151 -10.28 -3.97 -30.68
C GLY A 151 -11.57 -3.97 -29.87
N TRP A 152 -11.70 -4.92 -28.95
CA TRP A 152 -12.81 -5.00 -28.00
C TRP A 152 -12.30 -4.86 -26.58
N ASP A 153 -12.93 -3.97 -25.82
CA ASP A 153 -12.68 -3.74 -24.41
C ASP A 153 -13.87 -4.28 -23.62
N LEU A 154 -13.63 -5.29 -22.80
CA LEU A 154 -14.69 -6.05 -22.15
C LEU A 154 -14.90 -5.49 -20.75
N GLY A 155 -16.15 -5.23 -20.37
CA GLY A 155 -16.41 -4.66 -19.06
C GLY A 155 -17.86 -4.25 -18.88
N ALA A 156 -18.09 -3.42 -17.86
CA ALA A 156 -19.42 -2.85 -17.63
C ALA A 156 -19.73 -1.76 -18.66
N SER A 157 -21.01 -1.44 -18.81
CA SER A 157 -21.48 -0.41 -19.76
C SER A 157 -20.89 0.98 -19.48
N GLU A 158 -20.43 1.19 -18.26
CA GLU A 158 -19.94 2.43 -17.67
C GLU A 158 -18.44 2.42 -17.38
N SER A 159 -17.75 1.30 -17.61
CA SER A 159 -16.32 1.18 -17.40
C SER A 159 -15.52 2.14 -18.29
N ARG A 160 -14.21 2.26 -18.05
CA ARG A 160 -13.35 3.04 -18.94
C ARG A 160 -13.28 2.35 -20.31
N LEU A 161 -12.80 3.07 -21.32
CA LEU A 161 -12.60 2.50 -22.65
C LEU A 161 -11.18 2.83 -23.09
N TRP A 162 -10.41 1.81 -23.44
CA TRP A 162 -9.11 2.02 -24.04
C TRP A 162 -9.25 2.73 -25.40
N PRO A 163 -8.40 3.72 -25.72
CA PRO A 163 -8.47 4.44 -26.99
C PRO A 163 -8.54 3.54 -28.22
N GLY A 164 -9.55 3.78 -29.06
CA GLY A 164 -9.77 3.07 -30.33
C GLY A 164 -10.50 1.73 -30.20
N PHE A 165 -10.69 1.22 -28.98
CA PHE A 165 -11.41 -0.03 -28.75
C PHE A 165 -12.91 0.21 -28.73
N THR A 166 -13.69 -0.85 -28.98
CA THR A 166 -15.14 -0.85 -28.86
C THR A 166 -15.55 -1.59 -27.61
N ARG A 167 -16.47 -1.02 -26.83
CA ARG A 167 -17.00 -1.66 -25.63
C ARG A 167 -17.74 -2.94 -25.98
N LEU A 168 -17.50 -3.99 -25.20
CA LEU A 168 -18.20 -5.26 -25.28
C LEU A 168 -18.70 -5.66 -23.89
N THR A 169 -20.03 -5.68 -23.71
CA THR A 169 -20.67 -5.96 -22.41
C THR A 169 -21.29 -7.36 -22.39
N PRO A 170 -21.60 -7.92 -21.19
CA PRO A 170 -22.27 -9.23 -21.09
C PRO A 170 -23.58 -9.32 -21.89
N GLU A 171 -24.26 -8.20 -22.12
CA GLU A 171 -25.54 -8.10 -22.83
C GLU A 171 -25.41 -8.07 -24.36
N SER A 172 -24.18 -8.08 -24.90
CA SER A 172 -23.93 -8.02 -26.36
C SER A 172 -24.52 -9.18 -27.17
N GLY A 173 -24.90 -10.28 -26.52
CA GLY A 173 -25.37 -11.51 -27.17
C GLY A 173 -24.27 -12.35 -27.80
N LEU A 174 -23.00 -11.92 -27.73
CA LEU A 174 -21.85 -12.64 -28.29
C LEU A 174 -21.25 -13.67 -27.33
N PHE A 175 -21.64 -13.65 -26.06
CA PHE A 175 -21.12 -14.52 -25.01
C PHE A 175 -22.09 -15.64 -24.67
N THR A 176 -21.54 -16.81 -24.36
CA THR A 176 -22.22 -17.81 -23.54
C THR A 176 -21.36 -18.13 -22.32
N GLY A 177 -21.98 -18.56 -21.23
CA GLY A 177 -21.26 -18.83 -20.00
C GLY A 177 -22.17 -18.97 -18.79
N SER A 178 -21.54 -19.21 -17.65
CA SER A 178 -22.20 -19.28 -16.36
C SER A 178 -21.67 -18.16 -15.47
N MET A 179 -22.55 -17.47 -14.75
CA MET A 179 -22.17 -16.32 -13.91
C MET A 179 -21.42 -15.23 -14.70
N LEU A 180 -21.85 -14.97 -15.94
CA LEU A 180 -21.35 -13.85 -16.74
C LEU A 180 -21.54 -12.55 -15.96
N GLN A 181 -20.42 -11.91 -15.63
CA GLN A 181 -20.42 -10.72 -14.80
C GLN A 181 -19.25 -9.81 -15.20
N SER A 182 -19.53 -8.52 -15.36
CA SER A 182 -18.50 -7.51 -15.49
C SER A 182 -17.77 -7.28 -14.16
N VAL A 183 -16.47 -7.04 -14.25
CA VAL A 183 -15.59 -6.76 -13.12
C VAL A 183 -14.95 -5.40 -13.39
N GLU A 184 -14.93 -4.53 -12.37
CA GLU A 184 -14.36 -3.18 -12.44
C GLU A 184 -13.44 -2.97 -11.23
N ARG A 185 -12.14 -3.26 -11.40
CA ARG A 185 -11.11 -3.14 -10.36
C ARG A 185 -10.61 -1.69 -10.22
N GLY A 186 -10.73 -0.89 -11.29
CA GLY A 186 -10.26 0.48 -11.35
C GLY A 186 -11.00 1.46 -10.42
N LYS A 187 -12.23 1.13 -10.00
CA LYS A 187 -13.08 2.01 -9.17
C LYS A 187 -12.43 2.45 -7.85
N ARG A 188 -11.57 1.61 -7.25
CA ARG A 188 -10.93 1.90 -5.96
C ARG A 188 -9.44 2.24 -6.07
N GLN A 189 -8.91 2.30 -7.29
CA GLN A 189 -7.51 2.63 -7.53
C GLN A 189 -7.34 4.13 -7.72
N GLN A 190 -6.20 4.67 -7.29
CA GLN A 190 -5.88 6.09 -7.49
C GLN A 190 -5.69 6.41 -8.98
N ALA A 191 -5.06 5.50 -9.71
CA ALA A 191 -4.98 5.47 -11.16
C ALA A 191 -4.92 4.01 -11.62
N SER A 192 -5.77 3.63 -12.57
CA SER A 192 -5.87 2.26 -13.09
C SER A 192 -5.72 2.21 -14.59
N ASP A 193 -5.05 1.16 -15.09
CA ASP A 193 -4.88 0.91 -16.52
C ASP A 193 -6.22 0.53 -17.16
N PRO A 194 -6.82 1.39 -18.00
CA PRO A 194 -8.17 1.19 -18.49
C PRO A 194 -8.33 0.04 -19.48
N LEU A 195 -7.26 -0.67 -19.89
CA LEU A 195 -7.40 -1.86 -20.74
C LEU A 195 -7.50 -3.17 -19.93
N THR A 196 -6.97 -3.17 -18.70
CA THR A 196 -6.78 -4.40 -17.92
C THR A 196 -7.32 -4.33 -16.50
N SER A 197 -7.82 -3.17 -16.07
CA SER A 197 -8.45 -3.00 -14.75
C SER A 197 -9.91 -3.43 -14.70
N ASP A 198 -10.46 -3.84 -15.83
CA ASP A 198 -11.83 -4.29 -16.02
C ASP A 198 -11.88 -5.47 -17.00
N GLY A 199 -13.02 -6.14 -17.02
CA GLY A 199 -13.21 -7.37 -17.78
C GLY A 199 -14.57 -8.00 -17.57
N ILE A 200 -14.78 -9.15 -18.22
CA ILE A 200 -15.91 -10.03 -17.99
C ILE A 200 -15.38 -11.39 -17.53
N ARG A 201 -15.93 -11.90 -16.42
CA ARG A 201 -15.68 -13.27 -15.93
C ARG A 201 -16.83 -14.21 -16.28
N GLY A 202 -16.57 -15.52 -16.22
CA GLY A 202 -17.59 -16.55 -16.44
C GLY A 202 -17.86 -16.90 -17.91
N ILE A 203 -17.05 -16.38 -18.83
CA ILE A 203 -17.17 -16.68 -20.27
C ILE A 203 -16.82 -18.16 -20.49
N ALA A 204 -17.73 -18.91 -21.11
CA ALA A 204 -17.46 -20.25 -21.62
C ALA A 204 -17.19 -20.22 -23.13
N SER A 205 -17.93 -19.40 -23.88
CA SER A 205 -17.63 -19.14 -25.28
C SER A 205 -17.91 -17.69 -25.68
N LEU A 206 -17.21 -17.24 -26.72
CA LEU A 206 -17.36 -15.92 -27.35
C LEU A 206 -17.31 -16.07 -28.87
N GLN A 207 -18.36 -15.63 -29.55
CA GLN A 207 -18.43 -15.59 -31.02
C GLN A 207 -18.18 -14.17 -31.52
N LEU A 208 -17.10 -13.95 -32.27
CA LEU A 208 -16.77 -12.65 -32.85
C LEU A 208 -16.97 -12.66 -34.38
N PRO A 209 -17.69 -11.67 -34.95
CA PRO A 209 -17.98 -11.59 -36.38
C PRO A 209 -16.79 -11.00 -37.16
N LEU A 210 -15.67 -11.72 -37.15
CA LEU A 210 -14.49 -11.39 -37.96
C LEU A 210 -14.65 -11.97 -39.38
N ALA A 211 -14.15 -11.26 -40.39
CA ALA A 211 -14.22 -11.72 -41.77
C ALA A 211 -13.27 -12.90 -42.01
N ALA A 212 -13.60 -13.73 -43.00
CA ALA A 212 -12.74 -14.84 -43.42
C ALA A 212 -11.34 -14.36 -43.83
N GLY A 213 -10.31 -15.11 -43.45
CA GLY A 213 -8.91 -14.75 -43.70
C GLY A 213 -7.97 -15.11 -42.55
N GLU A 214 -6.71 -14.71 -42.68
CA GLU A 214 -5.69 -14.89 -41.66
C GLU A 214 -5.71 -13.73 -40.65
N TRP A 215 -5.64 -14.05 -39.35
CA TRP A 215 -5.67 -13.06 -38.28
C TRP A 215 -4.62 -13.34 -37.21
N HIS A 216 -4.02 -12.27 -36.68
CA HIS A 216 -3.24 -12.28 -35.44
C HIS A 216 -4.12 -11.77 -34.29
N LEU A 217 -4.23 -12.56 -33.23
CA LEU A 217 -5.07 -12.28 -32.08
C LEU A 217 -4.21 -12.04 -30.85
N THR A 218 -4.60 -11.05 -30.04
CA THR A 218 -4.09 -10.83 -28.68
C THR A 218 -5.25 -10.80 -27.70
N LEU A 219 -5.19 -11.62 -26.66
CA LEU A 219 -6.16 -11.66 -25.56
C LEU A 219 -5.48 -11.21 -24.28
N TRP A 220 -6.06 -10.24 -23.56
CA TRP A 220 -5.64 -9.91 -22.19
C TRP A 220 -6.50 -10.70 -21.20
N ILE A 221 -5.85 -11.62 -20.47
CA ILE A 221 -6.54 -12.69 -19.74
C ILE A 221 -6.39 -12.59 -18.21
N SER A 222 -5.70 -11.56 -17.73
CA SER A 222 -5.34 -11.44 -16.31
C SER A 222 -6.26 -10.45 -15.61
N ASP A 223 -6.98 -10.92 -14.61
CA ASP A 223 -7.72 -10.06 -13.67
C ASP A 223 -6.74 -9.66 -12.55
N PRO A 224 -6.46 -8.36 -12.36
CA PRO A 224 -5.52 -7.89 -11.35
C PRO A 224 -6.03 -8.10 -9.90
N GLY A 225 -7.30 -8.49 -9.74
CA GLY A 225 -7.93 -8.68 -8.44
C GLY A 225 -8.26 -7.37 -7.74
N GLU A 226 -8.86 -7.48 -6.56
CA GLU A 226 -9.15 -6.34 -5.69
C GLU A 226 -9.28 -6.82 -4.24
N TRP A 227 -8.67 -6.06 -3.32
CA TRP A 227 -8.72 -6.34 -1.88
C TRP A 227 -8.26 -7.78 -1.57
N GLU A 228 -8.76 -8.44 -0.53
CA GLU A 228 -8.32 -9.78 -0.02
C GLU A 228 -8.44 -10.95 -1.03
N TYR A 229 -8.62 -10.65 -2.32
CA TYR A 229 -8.89 -11.60 -3.38
C TYR A 229 -8.12 -11.25 -4.66
N LEU A 230 -7.11 -12.07 -4.95
CA LEU A 230 -6.54 -12.24 -6.27
C LEU A 230 -7.19 -13.47 -6.93
N PRO A 231 -7.81 -13.34 -8.11
CA PRO A 231 -8.38 -14.48 -8.85
C PRO A 231 -7.35 -15.58 -9.07
N HIS A 232 -7.72 -16.79 -8.67
CA HIS A 232 -6.78 -17.91 -8.57
C HIS A 232 -7.25 -19.16 -9.33
N PRO A 233 -7.55 -19.05 -10.65
CA PRO A 233 -7.88 -20.23 -11.44
C PRO A 233 -6.67 -21.17 -11.50
N LEU A 234 -6.83 -22.37 -10.93
CA LEU A 234 -5.80 -23.42 -10.99
C LEU A 234 -5.70 -24.08 -12.37
N ARG A 235 -6.74 -23.93 -13.19
CA ARG A 235 -6.82 -24.49 -14.54
C ARG A 235 -7.53 -23.52 -15.46
N ARG A 236 -6.94 -23.27 -16.62
CA ARG A 236 -7.54 -22.56 -17.74
C ARG A 236 -7.07 -23.20 -19.04
N THR A 237 -7.99 -23.31 -19.99
CA THR A 237 -7.71 -23.62 -21.39
C THR A 237 -8.42 -22.59 -22.27
N ILE A 238 -7.81 -22.23 -23.39
CA ILE A 238 -8.43 -21.38 -24.41
C ILE A 238 -8.25 -22.07 -25.75
N HIS A 239 -9.36 -22.30 -26.45
CA HIS A 239 -9.37 -22.75 -27.84
C HIS A 239 -9.87 -21.63 -28.75
N ALA A 240 -9.30 -21.52 -29.93
CA ALA A 240 -9.77 -20.69 -31.03
C ALA A 240 -10.14 -21.61 -32.20
N ASN A 241 -11.42 -21.66 -32.59
CA ASN A 241 -11.93 -22.58 -33.61
C ASN A 241 -11.42 -24.03 -33.41
N GLN A 242 -11.57 -24.57 -32.18
CA GLN A 242 -11.11 -25.89 -31.73
C GLN A 242 -9.57 -26.07 -31.58
N GLN A 243 -8.76 -25.12 -32.04
CA GLN A 243 -7.31 -25.15 -31.83
C GLN A 243 -6.96 -24.66 -30.42
N LEU A 244 -6.21 -25.46 -29.65
CA LEU A 244 -5.70 -25.05 -28.34
C LEU A 244 -4.63 -23.95 -28.49
N VAL A 245 -4.89 -22.77 -27.94
CA VAL A 245 -3.97 -21.61 -28.01
C VAL A 245 -3.37 -21.23 -26.66
N TYR A 246 -3.97 -21.65 -25.57
CA TYR A 246 -3.42 -21.44 -24.23
C TYR A 246 -3.89 -22.52 -23.26
N GLN A 247 -2.99 -22.96 -22.37
CA GLN A 247 -3.33 -23.77 -21.23
C GLN A 247 -2.38 -23.54 -20.06
N HIS A 248 -2.90 -23.69 -18.85
CA HIS A 248 -2.08 -23.81 -17.64
C HIS A 248 -2.76 -24.71 -16.60
N HIS A 249 -1.95 -25.28 -15.73
CA HIS A 249 -2.37 -26.13 -14.63
C HIS A 249 -1.45 -25.91 -13.43
N TYR A 250 -2.02 -25.53 -12.29
CA TYR A 250 -1.30 -25.32 -11.05
C TYR A 250 -1.92 -26.14 -9.91
N THR A 251 -1.09 -26.59 -8.98
CA THR A 251 -1.54 -26.88 -7.62
C THR A 251 -1.72 -25.57 -6.83
N PRO A 252 -2.49 -25.56 -5.72
CA PRO A 252 -2.58 -24.41 -4.82
C PRO A 252 -1.21 -23.83 -4.43
N GLN A 253 -0.25 -24.68 -4.08
CA GLN A 253 1.09 -24.27 -3.68
C GLN A 253 1.87 -23.64 -4.85
N GLN A 254 1.81 -24.25 -6.03
CA GLN A 254 2.46 -23.70 -7.22
C GLN A 254 1.87 -22.34 -7.60
N TRP A 255 0.56 -22.18 -7.49
CA TRP A 255 -0.10 -20.91 -7.77
C TRP A 255 0.38 -19.82 -6.79
N ILE A 256 0.48 -20.12 -5.50
CA ILE A 256 1.04 -19.17 -4.51
C ILE A 256 2.47 -18.77 -4.86
N GLU A 257 3.33 -19.75 -5.14
CA GLU A 257 4.76 -19.52 -5.39
C GLU A 257 5.03 -18.77 -6.70
N GLN A 258 4.24 -19.05 -7.75
CA GLN A 258 4.50 -18.55 -9.11
C GLN A 258 3.67 -17.33 -9.48
N VAL A 259 2.47 -17.17 -8.92
CA VAL A 259 1.54 -16.08 -9.24
C VAL A 259 1.53 -15.06 -8.11
N TYR A 260 1.04 -15.43 -6.93
CA TYR A 260 0.88 -14.51 -5.81
C TYR A 260 2.20 -13.92 -5.30
N LEU A 261 3.27 -14.74 -5.27
CA LEU A 261 4.61 -14.32 -4.83
C LEU A 261 5.53 -13.93 -5.99
N SER A 262 5.01 -13.73 -7.21
CA SER A 262 5.81 -13.41 -8.40
C SER A 262 6.68 -12.16 -8.21
N GLY A 263 6.16 -11.16 -7.48
CA GLY A 263 6.87 -9.92 -7.14
C GLY A 263 7.99 -10.08 -6.11
N LEU A 264 8.07 -11.18 -5.36
CA LEU A 264 8.96 -11.34 -4.20
C LEU A 264 10.46 -11.23 -4.54
N LYS A 265 10.85 -11.63 -5.76
CA LYS A 265 12.26 -11.65 -6.19
C LYS A 265 12.67 -10.44 -7.03
N GLN A 266 11.72 -9.60 -7.46
CA GLN A 266 11.98 -8.46 -8.34
C GLN A 266 12.51 -7.26 -7.55
N GLU A 267 13.80 -6.95 -7.64
CA GLU A 267 14.42 -5.80 -6.98
C GLU A 267 14.42 -4.59 -7.91
N ALA A 268 14.12 -3.40 -7.37
CA ALA A 268 14.08 -2.15 -8.14
C ALA A 268 15.47 -1.51 -8.30
N THR A 269 15.69 -0.86 -9.43
CA THR A 269 16.93 -0.16 -9.81
C THR A 269 16.65 1.30 -10.16
N LEU A 270 17.71 2.11 -10.31
CA LEU A 270 17.58 3.54 -10.69
C LEU A 270 16.99 3.76 -12.09
N ASN A 271 17.05 2.75 -12.97
CA ASN A 271 16.57 2.85 -14.34
C ASN A 271 15.17 2.27 -14.54
N ASP A 272 14.56 1.76 -13.46
CA ASP A 272 13.24 1.16 -13.54
C ASP A 272 12.13 2.21 -13.64
N ASN A 273 10.97 1.75 -14.09
CA ASN A 273 9.74 2.53 -14.18
C ASN A 273 8.54 1.69 -13.69
N ALA A 274 7.40 2.34 -13.48
CA ALA A 274 6.19 1.66 -13.02
C ALA A 274 5.71 0.58 -14.02
N TRP A 275 5.98 0.76 -15.32
CA TRP A 275 5.61 -0.21 -16.34
C TRP A 275 6.36 -1.54 -16.21
N SER A 276 7.69 -1.51 -16.02
CA SER A 276 8.50 -2.73 -15.89
C SER A 276 8.24 -3.51 -14.59
N HIS A 277 7.77 -2.84 -13.55
CA HIS A 277 7.46 -3.46 -12.26
C HIS A 277 6.01 -3.92 -12.10
N PHE A 278 5.06 -3.21 -12.70
CA PHE A 278 3.63 -3.40 -12.43
C PHE A 278 2.85 -3.60 -13.74
N GLY A 279 2.79 -2.60 -14.61
CA GLY A 279 1.91 -2.61 -15.79
C GLY A 279 2.15 -3.78 -16.77
N SER A 280 3.41 -4.16 -16.98
CA SER A 280 3.79 -5.24 -17.92
C SER A 280 3.39 -6.65 -17.46
N LYS A 281 2.95 -6.82 -16.19
CA LYS A 281 2.52 -8.11 -15.64
C LYS A 281 1.12 -8.54 -16.08
N SER A 282 0.39 -7.67 -16.77
CA SER A 282 -0.93 -7.97 -17.31
C SER A 282 -0.82 -9.04 -18.42
N GLY A 283 -0.92 -10.31 -18.06
CA GLY A 283 -0.66 -11.44 -18.97
C GLY A 283 -1.55 -11.42 -20.21
N SER A 284 -0.93 -11.65 -21.37
CA SER A 284 -1.58 -11.72 -22.68
C SER A 284 -1.30 -13.04 -23.39
N VAL A 285 -2.27 -13.56 -24.13
CA VAL A 285 -2.11 -14.71 -25.04
C VAL A 285 -2.10 -14.19 -26.48
N LYS A 286 -1.14 -14.64 -27.29
CA LYS A 286 -1.01 -14.26 -28.69
C LYS A 286 -0.99 -15.49 -29.57
N PHE A 287 -1.74 -15.48 -30.66
CA PHE A 287 -1.80 -16.59 -31.60
C PHE A 287 -2.28 -16.13 -32.97
N GLU A 288 -2.06 -16.99 -33.97
CA GLU A 288 -2.56 -16.82 -35.34
C GLU A 288 -3.70 -17.80 -35.56
N VAL A 289 -4.70 -17.40 -36.35
CA VAL A 289 -5.85 -18.23 -36.68
C VAL A 289 -6.36 -17.92 -38.09
N HIS A 290 -6.68 -18.96 -38.83
CA HIS A 290 -7.40 -18.87 -40.09
C HIS A 290 -8.90 -18.93 -39.83
N LEU A 291 -9.64 -17.90 -40.28
CA LEU A 291 -11.08 -17.79 -40.08
C LEU A 291 -11.85 -18.13 -41.36
N SER A 292 -12.92 -18.91 -41.21
CA SER A 292 -13.93 -19.14 -42.24
C SER A 292 -15.01 -18.04 -42.18
N GLU A 293 -16.07 -18.17 -42.97
CA GLU A 293 -17.23 -17.25 -42.93
C GLU A 293 -17.95 -17.25 -41.57
N GLU A 294 -17.76 -18.27 -40.74
CA GLU A 294 -18.36 -18.36 -39.39
C GLU A 294 -17.68 -17.42 -38.38
N GLY A 295 -16.51 -16.85 -38.71
CA GLY A 295 -15.76 -15.96 -37.85
C GLY A 295 -14.92 -16.67 -36.79
N LEU A 296 -14.71 -16.01 -35.64
CA LEU A 296 -13.88 -16.53 -34.55
C LEU A 296 -14.76 -17.01 -33.39
N LEU A 297 -14.67 -18.29 -33.07
CA LEU A 297 -15.18 -18.89 -31.84
C LEU A 297 -14.03 -19.07 -30.84
N LEU A 298 -14.09 -18.37 -29.71
CA LEU A 298 -13.23 -18.62 -28.56
C LEU A 298 -13.96 -19.46 -27.52
N GLU A 299 -13.33 -20.54 -27.06
CA GLU A 299 -13.85 -21.40 -25.99
C GLU A 299 -12.89 -21.34 -24.80
N LEU A 300 -13.38 -20.87 -23.65
CA LEU A 300 -12.63 -20.73 -22.42
C LEU A 300 -13.08 -21.80 -21.42
N GLY A 301 -12.14 -22.63 -20.98
CA GLY A 301 -12.40 -23.77 -20.11
C GLY A 301 -11.69 -23.67 -18.77
N GLY A 302 -12.37 -24.08 -17.70
CA GLY A 302 -11.80 -24.17 -16.35
C GLY A 302 -12.90 -24.39 -15.31
N PRO A 303 -12.55 -24.83 -14.09
CA PRO A 303 -13.53 -25.20 -13.07
C PRO A 303 -14.17 -23.98 -12.37
N GLN A 304 -13.60 -22.79 -12.50
CA GLN A 304 -14.01 -21.57 -11.81
C GLN A 304 -14.37 -20.48 -12.83
N PRO A 305 -15.34 -19.58 -12.54
CA PRO A 305 -15.69 -18.46 -13.44
C PRO A 305 -14.51 -17.57 -13.81
N GLU A 306 -13.55 -17.42 -12.89
CA GLU A 306 -12.31 -16.67 -13.08
C GLU A 306 -11.45 -17.27 -14.20
N ALA A 307 -11.57 -18.57 -14.51
CA ALA A 307 -10.91 -19.18 -15.67
C ALA A 307 -11.48 -18.67 -17.00
N GLY A 308 -12.71 -18.16 -17.02
CA GLY A 308 -13.34 -17.52 -18.17
C GLY A 308 -13.19 -16.00 -18.20
N TYR A 309 -12.21 -15.42 -17.51
CA TYR A 309 -11.99 -13.97 -17.50
C TYR A 309 -11.26 -13.47 -18.75
N LEU A 310 -11.79 -12.42 -19.37
CA LEU A 310 -11.15 -11.64 -20.44
C LEU A 310 -11.33 -10.14 -20.17
N ALA A 311 -10.24 -9.38 -20.30
CA ALA A 311 -10.25 -7.93 -20.21
C ALA A 311 -10.39 -7.27 -21.59
N ALA A 312 -9.60 -7.72 -22.57
CA ALA A 312 -9.61 -7.13 -23.90
C ALA A 312 -9.20 -8.11 -24.99
N ILE A 313 -9.56 -7.78 -26.23
CA ILE A 313 -9.25 -8.56 -27.44
C ILE A 313 -8.78 -7.60 -28.53
N LEU A 314 -7.67 -7.91 -29.17
CA LEU A 314 -7.20 -7.25 -30.39
C LEU A 314 -7.11 -8.28 -31.51
N ALA A 315 -7.69 -7.97 -32.67
CA ALA A 315 -7.66 -8.79 -33.88
C ALA A 315 -7.10 -7.97 -35.05
N GLU A 316 -5.97 -8.41 -35.59
CA GLU A 316 -5.24 -7.77 -36.70
C GLU A 316 -5.25 -8.69 -37.93
N PRO A 317 -5.66 -8.23 -39.13
CA PRO A 317 -5.54 -9.03 -40.35
C PRO A 317 -4.07 -9.32 -40.66
N ALA A 318 -3.75 -10.55 -41.04
CA ALA A 318 -2.37 -10.93 -41.35
C ALA A 318 -1.85 -10.17 -42.59
N GLY A 319 -0.58 -9.74 -42.53
CA GLY A 319 0.10 -9.08 -43.64
C GLY A 319 -0.09 -7.56 -43.77
N GLN A 320 -0.98 -6.93 -42.99
CA GLN A 320 -1.16 -5.45 -43.02
C GLN A 320 -0.09 -4.67 -42.24
N HIS A 321 0.68 -5.32 -41.36
CA HIS A 321 1.67 -4.67 -40.50
C HIS A 321 3.05 -5.34 -40.63
N THR A 322 3.78 -4.99 -41.70
CA THR A 322 5.06 -5.63 -42.06
C THR A 322 6.27 -5.18 -41.23
N ASN A 323 6.16 -4.10 -40.45
CA ASN A 323 7.31 -3.53 -39.72
C ASN A 323 7.17 -3.57 -38.17
N GLN A 324 5.97 -3.45 -37.58
CA GLN A 324 5.69 -3.71 -36.15
C GLN A 324 4.19 -4.04 -35.93
N PRO A 325 3.83 -5.09 -35.16
CA PRO A 325 2.44 -5.39 -34.80
C PRO A 325 1.77 -4.24 -34.02
N LEU A 326 0.49 -3.94 -34.26
CA LEU A 326 -0.24 -2.86 -33.58
C LEU A 326 -0.30 -3.09 -32.06
N GLN A 327 -0.33 -4.35 -31.62
CA GLN A 327 -0.18 -4.72 -30.23
C GLN A 327 1.03 -4.05 -29.56
N THR A 328 2.17 -3.95 -30.25
CA THR A 328 3.39 -3.29 -29.72
C THR A 328 3.15 -1.80 -29.51
N ALA A 329 2.40 -1.15 -30.40
CA ALA A 329 2.02 0.25 -30.25
C ALA A 329 1.05 0.46 -29.08
N ILE A 330 0.08 -0.45 -28.88
CA ILE A 330 -0.84 -0.42 -27.73
C ILE A 330 -0.06 -0.59 -26.42
N GLU A 331 0.84 -1.57 -26.30
CA GLU A 331 1.66 -1.72 -25.10
C GLU A 331 2.59 -0.53 -24.87
N LYS A 332 3.09 0.12 -25.93
CA LYS A 332 3.85 1.36 -25.80
C LYS A 332 2.98 2.50 -25.27
N GLN A 333 1.73 2.62 -25.72
CA GLN A 333 0.78 3.60 -25.19
C GLN A 333 0.45 3.31 -23.72
N ARG A 334 0.20 2.05 -23.35
CA ARG A 334 0.04 1.61 -21.95
C ARG A 334 1.26 1.97 -21.12
N SER A 335 2.45 1.65 -21.61
CA SER A 335 3.70 2.00 -20.95
C SER A 335 3.80 3.51 -20.70
N GLN A 336 3.51 4.35 -21.71
CA GLN A 336 3.48 5.81 -21.55
C GLN A 336 2.44 6.28 -20.52
N TRP A 337 1.25 5.66 -20.52
CA TRP A 337 0.22 5.93 -19.52
C TRP A 337 0.72 5.62 -18.11
N TRP A 338 1.38 4.47 -17.91
CA TRP A 338 1.96 4.08 -16.62
C TRP A 338 3.05 5.05 -16.15
N HIS A 339 3.94 5.48 -17.04
CA HIS A 339 4.98 6.46 -16.69
C HIS A 339 4.39 7.81 -16.24
N ARG A 340 3.29 8.24 -16.85
CA ARG A 340 2.60 9.49 -16.53
C ARG A 340 1.73 9.40 -15.28
N SER A 341 1.10 8.25 -15.07
CA SER A 341 0.13 8.03 -13.98
C SER A 341 0.78 7.61 -12.68
N TRP A 342 1.94 6.95 -12.76
CA TRP A 342 2.72 6.47 -11.61
C TRP A 342 4.18 6.92 -11.72
N PRO A 343 4.45 8.24 -11.66
CA PRO A 343 5.81 8.76 -11.75
C PRO A 343 6.65 8.29 -10.55
N ILE A 344 7.96 8.17 -10.77
CA ILE A 344 8.93 7.86 -9.72
C ILE A 344 9.65 9.15 -9.32
N GLN A 345 9.70 9.42 -8.02
CA GLN A 345 10.46 10.52 -7.47
C GLN A 345 11.96 10.33 -7.76
N SER A 346 12.57 11.32 -8.39
CA SER A 346 14.02 11.34 -8.60
C SER A 346 14.73 11.56 -7.26
N THR A 347 15.50 10.58 -6.82
CA THR A 347 16.34 10.67 -5.62
C THR A 347 17.80 10.50 -6.03
N LEU A 348 18.66 11.42 -5.58
CA LEU A 348 20.10 11.32 -5.78
C LEU A 348 20.69 10.44 -4.67
N TYR A 349 21.32 9.35 -5.05
CA TYR A 349 22.06 8.48 -4.13
C TYR A 349 23.57 8.70 -4.29
N ASN A 350 24.24 8.92 -3.16
CA ASN A 350 25.69 9.02 -3.13
C ASN A 350 26.29 7.63 -3.37
N HIS A 351 26.90 7.43 -4.54
CA HIS A 351 27.50 6.16 -4.92
C HIS A 351 29.03 6.23 -4.82
N SER A 352 29.61 5.29 -4.08
CA SER A 352 31.05 5.03 -4.13
C SER A 352 31.36 4.10 -5.31
N PRO A 353 32.42 4.35 -6.11
CA PRO A 353 32.86 3.41 -7.14
C PRO A 353 33.46 2.12 -6.56
N LYS A 354 33.90 2.16 -5.29
CA LYS A 354 34.51 1.02 -4.58
C LYS A 354 33.55 0.47 -3.51
N PRO A 355 33.59 -0.84 -3.23
CA PRO A 355 32.82 -1.40 -2.13
C PRO A 355 33.15 -0.74 -0.79
N THR A 356 32.15 -0.36 -0.01
CA THR A 356 32.30 0.16 1.35
C THR A 356 31.23 -0.40 2.28
N LEU A 357 31.56 -0.55 3.56
CA LEU A 357 30.65 -0.99 4.61
C LEU A 357 30.75 0.02 5.75
N LYS A 358 29.64 0.72 6.04
CA LYS A 358 29.61 1.76 7.07
C LYS A 358 28.60 1.38 8.15
N PRO A 359 29.00 1.17 9.40
CA PRO A 359 28.05 1.04 10.49
C PRO A 359 27.34 2.37 10.73
N GLU A 360 26.03 2.33 10.99
CA GLU A 360 25.30 3.52 11.43
C GLU A 360 25.73 3.92 12.85
N GLN A 361 26.05 2.92 13.69
CA GLN A 361 26.50 3.09 15.06
C GLN A 361 27.64 2.11 15.41
N LEU A 362 28.66 2.62 16.12
CA LEU A 362 29.84 1.81 16.50
C LEU A 362 29.55 0.84 17.66
N SER A 363 28.60 1.20 18.52
CA SER A 363 28.14 0.39 19.64
C SER A 363 26.69 0.69 19.98
N VAL A 364 26.01 -0.28 20.59
CA VAL A 364 24.62 -0.16 21.07
C VAL A 364 24.57 -0.55 22.54
N VAL A 365 23.89 0.26 23.35
CA VAL A 365 23.54 -0.10 24.73
C VAL A 365 22.20 -0.81 24.72
N ALA A 366 22.14 -2.02 25.25
CA ALA A 366 20.93 -2.83 25.31
C ALA A 366 20.88 -3.55 26.66
N ALA A 367 19.80 -3.34 27.42
CA ALA A 367 19.62 -4.02 28.70
C ALA A 367 19.28 -5.50 28.49
N ALA A 368 19.44 -6.30 29.55
CA ALA A 368 18.89 -7.65 29.56
C ALA A 368 17.38 -7.64 29.27
N ASP A 369 16.87 -8.72 28.66
CA ASP A 369 15.47 -8.84 28.22
C ASP A 369 15.07 -7.79 27.16
N THR A 370 15.99 -7.44 26.25
CA THR A 370 15.71 -6.52 25.13
C THR A 370 16.30 -7.03 23.82
N THR A 371 15.98 -6.35 22.73
CA THR A 371 16.60 -6.57 21.41
C THR A 371 17.45 -5.36 21.03
N ALA A 372 18.67 -5.62 20.56
CA ALA A 372 19.52 -4.60 19.96
C ALA A 372 19.49 -4.69 18.43
N TYR A 373 19.45 -3.55 17.75
CA TYR A 373 19.51 -3.46 16.29
C TYR A 373 20.81 -2.80 15.86
N LEU A 374 21.56 -3.47 14.99
CA LEU A 374 22.76 -2.93 14.33
C LEU A 374 22.46 -2.76 12.84
N GLU A 375 22.82 -1.61 12.31
CA GLU A 375 22.57 -1.24 10.91
C GLU A 375 23.88 -0.91 10.21
N PHE A 376 24.03 -1.41 8.98
CA PHE A 376 25.19 -1.14 8.15
C PHE A 376 24.75 -0.79 6.75
N GLU A 377 25.27 0.31 6.23
CA GLU A 377 25.14 0.66 4.82
C GLU A 377 26.24 -0.05 4.02
N LEU A 378 25.84 -0.96 3.13
CA LEU A 378 26.71 -1.62 2.17
C LEU A 378 26.59 -0.91 0.82
N GLN A 379 27.67 -0.33 0.34
CA GLN A 379 27.79 0.09 -1.06
C GLN A 379 28.64 -0.95 -1.78
N GLY A 380 28.12 -1.65 -2.79
CA GLY A 380 28.89 -2.69 -3.50
C GLY A 380 29.76 -2.17 -4.66
N GLY A 381 29.84 -0.86 -4.86
CA GLY A 381 30.60 -0.26 -5.94
C GLY A 381 30.04 -0.60 -7.33
N ARG A 382 30.94 -0.80 -8.30
CA ARG A 382 30.59 -1.23 -9.67
C ARG A 382 30.36 -2.73 -9.82
N SER A 383 30.57 -3.53 -8.76
CA SER A 383 30.39 -4.97 -8.83
C SER A 383 28.92 -5.32 -9.04
N THR A 384 28.66 -6.37 -9.81
CA THR A 384 27.34 -7.01 -9.96
C THR A 384 27.32 -8.39 -9.31
N ALA A 385 28.42 -8.83 -8.67
CA ALA A 385 28.48 -10.12 -8.01
C ALA A 385 27.64 -10.11 -6.72
N PRO A 386 27.03 -11.24 -6.33
CA PRO A 386 26.37 -11.35 -5.04
C PRO A 386 27.40 -11.30 -3.89
N PRO A 387 27.22 -10.43 -2.88
CA PRO A 387 28.07 -10.39 -1.70
C PRO A 387 27.94 -11.66 -0.87
N LYS A 388 29.07 -12.14 -0.33
CA LYS A 388 29.10 -13.21 0.67
C LYS A 388 29.24 -12.60 2.06
N ILE A 389 28.33 -12.93 2.98
CA ILE A 389 28.36 -12.43 4.35
C ILE A 389 28.74 -13.54 5.33
N THR A 390 29.66 -13.24 6.22
CA THR A 390 29.97 -14.06 7.39
C THR A 390 29.77 -13.23 8.66
N LEU A 391 28.99 -13.76 9.59
CA LEU A 391 28.75 -13.16 10.89
C LEU A 391 29.50 -13.91 12.00
N THR A 392 30.19 -13.17 12.84
CA THR A 392 30.65 -13.64 14.14
C THR A 392 29.77 -13.01 15.22
N PRO A 393 28.85 -13.77 15.86
CA PRO A 393 27.93 -13.24 16.86
C PRO A 393 28.65 -12.50 17.99
N PRO A 394 28.07 -11.42 18.56
CA PRO A 394 28.64 -10.74 19.71
C PRO A 394 28.83 -11.69 20.89
N ARG A 395 30.04 -11.73 21.44
CA ARG A 395 30.41 -12.58 22.57
C ARG A 395 30.99 -11.78 23.72
N TYR A 396 30.63 -12.17 24.93
CA TYR A 396 31.28 -11.74 26.16
C TYR A 396 31.66 -13.01 26.93
N ARG A 397 32.95 -13.16 27.25
CA ARG A 397 33.53 -14.42 27.73
C ARG A 397 33.23 -15.55 26.73
N GLN A 398 32.54 -16.62 27.15
CA GLN A 398 32.16 -17.75 26.30
C GLN A 398 30.69 -17.72 25.85
N ILE A 399 29.93 -16.70 26.24
CA ILE A 399 28.50 -16.60 25.92
C ILE A 399 28.34 -15.76 24.66
N ALA A 400 27.66 -16.32 23.67
CA ALA A 400 27.28 -15.63 22.45
C ALA A 400 25.82 -15.15 22.55
N LEU A 401 25.54 -13.97 22.02
CA LEU A 401 24.18 -13.50 21.81
C LEU A 401 23.66 -13.99 20.46
N ASP A 402 22.40 -14.41 20.43
CA ASP A 402 21.75 -14.86 19.20
C ASP A 402 21.57 -13.70 18.22
N THR A 403 21.92 -13.95 16.96
CA THR A 403 21.85 -12.93 15.90
C THR A 403 21.03 -13.38 14.71
N THR A 404 20.21 -12.47 14.20
CA THR A 404 19.43 -12.66 12.97
C THR A 404 19.78 -11.57 11.98
N LEU A 405 20.15 -11.94 10.75
CA LEU A 405 20.44 -11.02 9.67
C LEU A 405 19.25 -10.87 8.74
N ARG A 406 18.97 -9.63 8.35
CA ARG A 406 18.14 -9.27 7.22
C ARG A 406 18.83 -8.21 6.37
N TRP A 407 18.40 -8.06 5.13
CA TRP A 407 18.92 -7.03 4.22
C TRP A 407 17.77 -6.30 3.53
N GLY A 408 17.94 -5.01 3.27
CA GLY A 408 16.95 -4.18 2.58
C GLY A 408 16.89 -4.49 1.10
N MET A 409 15.71 -4.85 0.60
CA MET A 409 15.42 -5.04 -0.82
C MET A 409 14.83 -3.75 -1.38
N TRP A 410 15.43 -3.22 -2.44
CA TRP A 410 14.90 -2.03 -3.10
C TRP A 410 13.57 -2.31 -3.78
N ARG A 411 12.57 -1.49 -3.45
CA ARG A 411 11.20 -1.57 -3.96
C ARG A 411 10.70 -0.19 -4.36
N LEU A 412 9.85 -0.16 -5.38
CA LEU A 412 8.98 0.99 -5.64
C LEU A 412 7.77 0.90 -4.72
N ARG A 413 7.52 1.96 -3.93
CA ARG A 413 6.38 2.08 -3.02
C ARG A 413 5.80 3.49 -3.12
N ARG A 414 4.58 3.72 -2.65
CA ARG A 414 4.02 5.08 -2.70
C ARG A 414 4.75 5.99 -1.72
N ALA A 415 4.82 7.27 -2.07
CA ALA A 415 5.39 8.30 -1.21
C ALA A 415 4.59 8.49 0.09
N LYS A 416 3.26 8.37 0.01
CA LYS A 416 2.30 8.40 1.12
C LYS A 416 1.06 7.60 0.75
N LEU A 417 0.19 7.34 1.73
CA LEU A 417 -1.14 6.75 1.48
C LEU A 417 -1.87 7.51 0.36
N SER A 418 -2.55 6.77 -0.51
CA SER A 418 -3.35 7.34 -1.60
C SER A 418 -2.56 8.18 -2.63
N SER A 419 -1.22 8.18 -2.59
CA SER A 419 -0.38 8.88 -3.56
C SER A 419 -0.21 8.10 -4.87
N THR A 420 -0.15 8.81 -5.98
CA THR A 420 0.30 8.26 -7.29
C THR A 420 1.80 8.38 -7.52
N LEU A 421 2.53 9.10 -6.67
CA LEU A 421 3.99 9.19 -6.73
C LEU A 421 4.63 7.96 -6.06
N LEU A 422 5.51 7.29 -6.79
CA LEU A 422 6.33 6.20 -6.31
C LEU A 422 7.71 6.71 -5.85
N GLN A 423 8.30 6.02 -4.89
CA GLN A 423 9.65 6.26 -4.39
C GLN A 423 10.39 4.93 -4.21
N LEU A 424 11.69 4.97 -4.43
CA LEU A 424 12.59 3.88 -4.08
C LEU A 424 12.86 3.89 -2.57
N ASN A 425 12.66 2.76 -1.91
CA ASN A 425 13.17 2.50 -0.57
C ASN A 425 13.55 1.02 -0.41
N ASP A 426 14.32 0.73 0.63
CA ASP A 426 14.82 -0.61 0.96
C ASP A 426 14.22 -1.15 2.25
N HIS A 427 13.01 -0.69 2.61
CA HIS A 427 12.34 -1.08 3.86
C HIS A 427 11.84 -2.52 3.87
N HIS A 428 11.74 -3.21 2.72
CA HIS A 428 11.43 -4.63 2.68
C HIS A 428 12.67 -5.42 3.10
N LEU A 429 12.70 -5.83 4.37
CA LEU A 429 13.82 -6.53 4.96
C LEU A 429 13.69 -8.03 4.74
N ARG A 430 14.61 -8.60 3.97
CA ARG A 430 14.59 -10.01 3.57
C ARG A 430 15.52 -10.88 4.38
N GLY A 431 15.04 -12.07 4.71
CA GLY A 431 15.88 -13.16 5.24
C GLY A 431 16.60 -13.91 4.12
N GLY A 432 17.72 -14.55 4.46
CA GLY A 432 18.44 -15.46 3.56
C GLY A 432 19.58 -14.79 2.76
N PRO A 433 20.03 -15.42 1.66
CA PRO A 433 21.21 -14.97 0.92
C PRO A 433 20.96 -13.62 0.24
N LEU A 434 22.03 -12.82 0.14
CA LEU A 434 21.95 -11.55 -0.59
C LEU A 434 21.94 -11.80 -2.11
N PRO A 435 21.13 -11.04 -2.87
CA PRO A 435 21.13 -11.04 -4.32
C PRO A 435 22.39 -10.34 -4.87
N PRO A 436 22.61 -10.39 -6.19
CA PRO A 436 23.56 -9.54 -6.89
C PRO A 436 23.51 -8.07 -6.42
N ASN A 437 24.67 -7.43 -6.33
CA ASN A 437 24.74 -6.02 -5.97
C ASN A 437 23.99 -5.13 -7.00
N ASN A 438 23.41 -4.02 -6.52
CA ASN A 438 22.64 -3.07 -7.31
C ASN A 438 23.47 -1.78 -7.50
N PRO A 439 24.20 -1.62 -8.62
CA PRO A 439 25.11 -0.49 -8.78
C PRO A 439 24.38 0.85 -8.68
N GLY A 440 24.89 1.74 -7.83
CA GLY A 440 24.31 3.07 -7.61
C GLY A 440 23.31 3.15 -6.46
N LEU A 441 22.85 2.02 -5.92
CA LEU A 441 21.97 1.97 -4.74
C LEU A 441 22.71 1.33 -3.55
N PRO A 442 22.83 2.04 -2.40
CA PRO A 442 23.34 1.42 -1.17
C PRO A 442 22.35 0.36 -0.68
N ARG A 443 22.79 -0.58 0.15
CA ARG A 443 21.91 -1.59 0.75
C ARG A 443 22.05 -1.55 2.26
N GLN A 444 20.93 -1.40 2.97
CA GLN A 444 20.96 -1.54 4.42
C GLN A 444 21.02 -3.02 4.83
N ILE A 445 21.94 -3.33 5.73
CA ILE A 445 22.07 -4.62 6.40
C ILE A 445 21.60 -4.43 7.83
N HIS A 446 20.62 -5.23 8.24
CA HIS A 446 20.02 -5.18 9.56
C HIS A 446 20.36 -6.43 10.34
N ILE A 447 21.00 -6.26 11.49
CA ILE A 447 21.34 -7.35 12.40
C ILE A 447 20.58 -7.13 13.70
N GLN A 448 19.66 -8.04 13.97
CA GLN A 448 18.96 -8.13 15.25
C GLN A 448 19.79 -9.00 16.20
N VAL A 449 20.02 -8.53 17.42
CA VAL A 449 20.73 -9.25 18.48
C VAL A 449 19.81 -9.38 19.68
N ALA A 450 19.43 -10.60 20.05
CA ALA A 450 18.63 -10.85 21.24
C ALA A 450 19.52 -10.77 22.49
N VAL A 451 19.13 -9.96 23.47
CA VAL A 451 19.79 -9.88 24.78
C VAL A 451 18.89 -10.58 25.79
N PRO A 452 19.15 -11.85 26.14
CA PRO A 452 18.27 -12.61 27.03
C PRO A 452 18.22 -12.01 28.44
N ALA A 453 17.20 -12.36 29.22
CA ALA A 453 16.99 -11.83 30.58
C ALA A 453 18.16 -12.18 31.52
N GLU A 454 18.81 -13.31 31.28
CA GLU A 454 19.96 -13.82 32.01
C GLU A 454 21.32 -13.34 31.46
N ALA A 455 21.33 -12.42 30.49
CA ALA A 455 22.57 -11.90 29.91
C ALA A 455 23.44 -11.23 30.99
N THR A 456 24.69 -11.67 31.11
CA THR A 456 25.64 -11.06 32.04
C THR A 456 26.01 -9.63 31.60
N PRO A 457 26.07 -8.65 32.51
CA PRO A 457 26.58 -7.33 32.19
C PRO A 457 28.00 -7.36 31.61
N GLY A 458 28.24 -6.55 30.57
CA GLY A 458 29.52 -6.54 29.89
C GLY A 458 29.46 -6.02 28.45
N THR A 459 30.63 -5.96 27.80
CA THR A 459 30.74 -5.58 26.40
C THR A 459 30.88 -6.83 25.52
N TYR A 460 29.82 -7.15 24.78
CA TYR A 460 29.80 -8.23 23.81
C TYR A 460 30.37 -7.73 22.48
N ARG A 461 31.34 -8.45 21.93
CA ARG A 461 32.02 -8.08 20.67
C ARG A 461 31.86 -9.17 19.62
N GLY A 462 31.48 -8.75 18.43
CA GLY A 462 31.33 -9.57 17.24
C GLY A 462 31.84 -8.84 16.02
N LYS A 463 31.62 -9.42 14.83
CA LYS A 463 32.07 -8.84 13.57
C LYS A 463 31.19 -9.27 12.42
N ILE A 464 30.91 -8.35 11.50
CA ILE A 464 30.41 -8.67 10.16
C ILE A 464 31.57 -8.60 9.16
N SER A 465 31.68 -9.63 8.32
CA SER A 465 32.60 -9.64 7.17
C SER A 465 31.79 -9.82 5.90
N ILE A 466 32.00 -8.95 4.90
CA ILE A 466 31.34 -9.02 3.61
C ILE A 466 32.39 -9.09 2.52
N THR A 467 32.35 -10.12 1.69
CA THR A 467 33.24 -10.28 0.54
C THR A 467 32.47 -10.01 -0.75
N ILE A 468 32.95 -9.06 -1.55
CA ILE A 468 32.45 -8.73 -2.89
C ILE A 468 33.63 -8.85 -3.84
N ASP A 469 33.49 -9.69 -4.86
CA ASP A 469 34.59 -10.11 -5.73
C ASP A 469 35.78 -10.65 -4.89
N GLN A 470 36.89 -9.91 -4.84
CA GLN A 470 38.08 -10.22 -4.04
C GLN A 470 38.29 -9.25 -2.86
N ILE A 471 37.38 -8.29 -2.65
CA ILE A 471 37.47 -7.29 -1.60
C ILE A 471 36.68 -7.77 -0.39
N THR A 472 37.35 -7.86 0.77
CA THR A 472 36.70 -8.18 2.05
C THR A 472 36.59 -6.93 2.90
N LEU A 473 35.35 -6.56 3.23
CA LEU A 473 34.98 -5.47 4.11
C LEU A 473 34.66 -6.04 5.50
N GLN A 474 35.05 -5.33 6.55
CA GLN A 474 34.77 -5.75 7.92
C GLN A 474 34.31 -4.57 8.76
N ALA A 475 33.34 -4.81 9.65
CA ALA A 475 32.92 -3.85 10.65
C ALA A 475 32.67 -4.56 12.00
N PRO A 476 33.02 -3.93 13.13
CA PRO A 476 32.76 -4.49 14.45
C PRO A 476 31.27 -4.44 14.78
N MET A 477 30.82 -5.39 15.59
CA MET A 477 29.51 -5.39 16.23
C MET A 477 29.71 -5.32 17.74
N THR A 478 29.31 -4.22 18.39
CA THR A 478 29.53 -4.03 19.83
C THR A 478 28.20 -3.80 20.54
N ILE A 479 27.86 -4.68 21.48
CA ILE A 479 26.70 -4.53 22.36
C ILE A 479 27.19 -4.34 23.80
N ILE A 480 26.74 -3.28 24.46
CA ILE A 480 27.03 -2.99 25.86
C ILE A 480 25.79 -3.34 26.67
N VAL A 481 25.91 -4.35 27.52
CA VAL A 481 24.85 -4.77 28.46
C VAL A 481 25.16 -4.16 29.82
N PRO A 482 24.40 -3.15 30.28
CA PRO A 482 24.59 -2.55 31.60
C PRO A 482 24.10 -3.48 32.71
N ASP A 483 24.59 -3.25 33.94
CA ASP A 483 24.15 -3.96 35.15
C ASP A 483 22.86 -3.36 35.71
N LEU A 484 21.77 -3.52 34.97
CA LEU A 484 20.45 -3.08 35.35
C LEU A 484 19.36 -3.88 34.62
N THR A 485 18.13 -3.77 35.13
CA THR A 485 16.94 -4.33 34.49
C THR A 485 15.98 -3.19 34.15
N LEU A 486 15.42 -3.22 32.94
CA LEU A 486 14.37 -2.28 32.56
C LEU A 486 13.00 -2.77 33.04
N PRO A 487 12.13 -1.86 33.52
CA PRO A 487 10.74 -2.19 33.80
C PRO A 487 10.07 -2.84 32.59
N LYS A 488 9.08 -3.70 32.85
CA LYS A 488 8.13 -4.08 31.81
C LYS A 488 7.35 -2.84 31.38
N ILE A 489 6.91 -2.82 30.13
CA ILE A 489 5.94 -1.83 29.69
C ILE A 489 4.66 -1.93 30.51
N ASP A 490 4.05 -0.78 30.74
CA ASP A 490 2.83 -0.61 31.55
C ASP A 490 1.56 -0.46 30.70
N ARG A 491 1.71 -0.46 29.36
CA ARG A 491 0.62 -0.26 28.40
C ARG A 491 0.82 -1.03 27.09
N PRO A 492 -0.25 -1.45 26.40
CA PRO A 492 -0.16 -2.21 25.16
C PRO A 492 0.34 -1.34 24.00
N ILE A 493 1.34 -1.84 23.27
CA ILE A 493 1.86 -1.26 22.03
C ILE A 493 1.93 -2.36 20.98
N GLY A 494 1.26 -2.18 19.84
CA GLY A 494 1.42 -3.12 18.76
C GLY A 494 0.63 -2.84 17.51
N VAL A 495 -0.01 -3.87 16.95
CA VAL A 495 -0.44 -3.85 15.55
C VAL A 495 -1.84 -4.44 15.35
N TYR A 496 -2.51 -4.00 14.29
CA TYR A 496 -3.63 -4.73 13.72
C TYR A 496 -3.11 -5.91 12.91
N LEU A 497 -3.65 -7.11 13.11
CA LEU A 497 -3.21 -8.33 12.45
C LEU A 497 -4.38 -9.02 11.77
N GLU A 498 -4.16 -9.44 10.53
CA GLU A 498 -5.07 -10.27 9.77
C GLU A 498 -4.44 -11.64 9.48
N HIS A 499 -5.26 -12.59 9.03
CA HIS A 499 -4.73 -13.87 8.52
C HIS A 499 -3.92 -13.66 7.23
N SER A 500 -2.95 -14.54 6.98
CA SER A 500 -2.36 -14.71 5.65
C SER A 500 -3.46 -15.18 4.67
N VAL A 501 -3.95 -14.26 3.83
CA VAL A 501 -5.13 -14.49 2.97
C VAL A 501 -4.91 -15.57 1.93
N HIS A 502 -3.69 -15.68 1.40
CA HIS A 502 -3.37 -16.65 0.35
C HIS A 502 -3.48 -18.11 0.80
N PHE A 503 -3.25 -18.39 2.08
CA PHE A 503 -3.53 -19.72 2.65
C PHE A 503 -5.02 -19.98 2.90
N GLY A 504 -5.85 -18.94 2.89
CA GLY A 504 -7.31 -19.03 3.02
C GLY A 504 -8.05 -19.19 1.68
N TRP A 505 -7.38 -18.99 0.55
CA TRP A 505 -8.01 -19.11 -0.78
C TRP A 505 -8.27 -20.56 -1.19
N PHE A 506 -7.49 -21.51 -0.66
CA PHE A 506 -7.59 -22.92 -0.97
C PHE A 506 -7.86 -23.74 0.29
N LYS A 507 -8.88 -24.61 0.24
CA LYS A 507 -9.32 -25.41 1.39
C LYS A 507 -8.19 -26.28 1.95
N GLU A 508 -7.36 -26.80 1.06
CA GLU A 508 -6.21 -27.66 1.37
C GLU A 508 -5.13 -26.93 2.18
N LEU A 509 -5.11 -25.60 2.16
CA LEU A 509 -4.09 -24.78 2.84
C LEU A 509 -4.60 -24.11 4.13
N HIS A 510 -5.86 -24.33 4.53
CA HIS A 510 -6.43 -23.72 5.74
C HIS A 510 -5.63 -24.01 7.02
N GLN A 511 -5.01 -25.20 7.13
CA GLN A 511 -4.13 -25.51 8.26
C GLN A 511 -2.89 -24.61 8.27
N GLN A 512 -2.32 -24.31 7.10
CA GLN A 512 -1.18 -23.40 6.97
C GLN A 512 -1.54 -21.98 7.37
N GLN A 513 -2.78 -21.55 7.13
CA GLN A 513 -3.26 -20.23 7.58
C GLN A 513 -3.20 -20.09 9.11
N GLN A 514 -3.64 -21.12 9.85
CA GLN A 514 -3.59 -21.11 11.31
C GLN A 514 -2.16 -21.20 11.83
N GLN A 515 -1.33 -22.03 11.19
CA GLN A 515 0.09 -22.13 11.51
C GLN A 515 0.83 -20.80 11.26
N SER A 516 0.51 -20.11 10.16
CA SER A 516 1.05 -18.78 9.86
C SER A 516 0.71 -17.79 10.95
N LEU A 517 -0.55 -17.71 11.38
CA LEU A 517 -0.97 -16.82 12.47
C LEU A 517 -0.19 -17.09 13.77
N GLN A 518 0.02 -18.37 14.12
CA GLN A 518 0.83 -18.72 15.31
C GLN A 518 2.28 -18.25 15.19
N CYS A 519 2.89 -18.39 14.01
CA CYS A 519 4.26 -17.93 13.76
C CYS A 519 4.36 -16.40 13.75
N ASP A 520 3.36 -15.71 13.21
CA ASP A 520 3.27 -14.25 13.25
C ASP A 520 3.17 -13.72 14.68
N LEU A 521 2.30 -14.30 15.51
CA LEU A 521 2.15 -13.92 16.91
C LEU A 521 3.45 -14.12 17.70
N LYS A 522 4.15 -15.25 17.48
CA LYS A 522 5.46 -15.50 18.10
C LYS A 522 6.51 -14.50 17.64
N LEU A 523 6.57 -14.20 16.34
CA LEU A 523 7.50 -13.21 15.81
C LEU A 523 7.23 -11.83 16.42
N LEU A 524 5.97 -11.38 16.46
CA LEU A 524 5.60 -10.10 17.06
C LEU A 524 6.01 -10.04 18.54
N GLN A 525 5.73 -11.08 19.32
CA GLN A 525 6.14 -11.17 20.72
C GLN A 525 7.67 -11.11 20.87
N GLN A 526 8.43 -11.80 20.01
CA GLN A 526 9.90 -11.75 20.00
C GLN A 526 10.44 -10.35 19.67
N GLN A 527 9.69 -9.53 18.93
CA GLN A 527 10.01 -8.11 18.70
C GLN A 527 9.56 -7.21 19.87
N GLY A 528 9.06 -7.78 20.98
CA GLY A 528 8.58 -7.03 22.14
C GLY A 528 7.17 -6.45 21.99
N ILE A 529 6.48 -6.73 20.88
CA ILE A 529 5.10 -6.26 20.66
C ILE A 529 4.18 -6.87 21.71
N SER A 530 3.35 -6.03 22.32
CA SER A 530 2.50 -6.41 23.46
C SER A 530 1.02 -6.14 23.26
N GLY A 531 0.68 -5.11 22.50
CA GLY A 531 -0.68 -4.81 22.08
C GLY A 531 -1.02 -5.51 20.78
N ILE A 532 -2.28 -5.87 20.57
CA ILE A 532 -2.70 -6.48 19.31
C ILE A 532 -4.19 -6.30 19.03
N ALA A 533 -4.53 -6.12 17.75
CA ALA A 533 -5.87 -6.33 17.23
C ALA A 533 -5.85 -7.59 16.34
N PRO A 534 -6.10 -8.79 16.88
CA PRO A 534 -5.96 -10.04 16.13
C PRO A 534 -7.19 -10.30 15.24
N PRO A 535 -7.11 -11.24 14.28
CA PRO A 535 -8.25 -11.61 13.43
C PRO A 535 -9.24 -12.48 14.21
N LEU A 536 -9.88 -11.91 15.24
CA LEU A 536 -10.79 -12.64 16.13
C LEU A 536 -12.05 -13.11 15.36
N PRO A 537 -12.48 -14.38 15.53
CA PRO A 537 -13.74 -14.88 15.03
C PRO A 537 -14.90 -14.00 15.48
N THR A 538 -15.88 -13.80 14.59
CA THR A 538 -17.13 -13.13 14.97
C THR A 538 -17.98 -14.09 15.80
N PRO A 539 -18.28 -13.82 17.09
CA PRO A 539 -18.90 -14.78 18.01
C PRO A 539 -20.43 -14.91 17.80
N ALA A 540 -20.85 -15.19 16.56
CA ALA A 540 -22.25 -15.25 16.14
C ALA A 540 -22.90 -16.63 16.34
N THR A 541 -22.10 -17.65 16.66
CA THR A 541 -22.50 -19.06 16.88
C THR A 541 -21.67 -19.68 18.01
N ALA A 542 -22.13 -20.79 18.58
CA ALA A 542 -21.38 -21.54 19.61
C ALA A 542 -20.00 -22.03 19.11
N SER A 543 -19.85 -22.35 17.83
CA SER A 543 -18.55 -22.75 17.27
C SER A 543 -17.58 -21.57 17.23
N THR A 544 -18.01 -20.42 16.71
CA THR A 544 -17.19 -19.22 16.64
C THR A 544 -16.89 -18.61 18.01
N GLN A 545 -17.78 -18.80 19.00
CA GLN A 545 -17.54 -18.43 20.40
C GLN A 545 -16.40 -19.26 21.00
N ARG A 546 -16.39 -20.59 20.79
CA ARG A 546 -15.29 -21.46 21.21
C ARG A 546 -13.96 -21.08 20.55
N GLN A 547 -13.98 -20.79 19.24
CA GLN A 547 -12.77 -20.36 18.52
C GLN A 547 -12.24 -19.02 19.07
N LEU A 548 -13.12 -18.06 19.37
CA LEU A 548 -12.73 -16.80 19.99
C LEU A 548 -12.06 -17.04 21.36
N LEU A 549 -12.65 -17.87 22.23
CA LEU A 549 -12.06 -18.21 23.54
C LEU A 549 -10.67 -18.86 23.39
N GLN A 550 -10.54 -19.80 22.46
CA GLN A 550 -9.26 -20.46 22.17
C GLN A 550 -8.19 -19.44 21.73
N GLN A 551 -8.55 -18.50 20.86
CA GLN A 551 -7.63 -17.49 20.38
C GLN A 551 -7.25 -16.49 21.48
N LEU A 552 -8.19 -16.07 22.33
CA LEU A 552 -7.88 -15.22 23.48
C LEU A 552 -6.94 -15.91 24.47
N ASN A 553 -7.19 -17.19 24.78
CA ASN A 553 -6.31 -17.99 25.63
C ASN A 553 -4.91 -18.15 25.03
N GLN A 554 -4.81 -18.28 23.70
CA GLN A 554 -3.52 -18.32 23.01
C GLN A 554 -2.75 -17.00 23.15
N LEU A 555 -3.43 -15.86 23.03
CA LEU A 555 -2.79 -14.54 23.16
C LEU A 555 -2.27 -14.32 24.58
N ASP A 556 -3.07 -14.69 25.59
CA ASP A 556 -2.68 -14.64 27.00
C ASP A 556 -1.46 -15.54 27.27
N GLY A 557 -1.50 -16.79 26.80
CA GLY A 557 -0.39 -17.73 26.93
C GLY A 557 0.89 -17.33 26.19
N LEU A 558 0.81 -16.46 25.18
CA LEU A 558 1.96 -15.87 24.50
C LEU A 558 2.47 -14.59 25.19
N GLY A 559 1.76 -14.06 26.18
CA GLY A 559 2.16 -12.88 26.95
C GLY A 559 1.77 -11.54 26.32
N PHE A 560 0.79 -11.50 25.42
CA PHE A 560 0.22 -10.21 24.97
C PHE A 560 -0.56 -9.54 26.10
N THR A 561 -0.45 -8.21 26.19
CA THR A 561 -1.08 -7.41 27.24
C THR A 561 -2.53 -7.05 26.86
N PRO A 562 -3.54 -7.45 27.65
CA PRO A 562 -4.93 -7.04 27.42
C PRO A 562 -5.15 -5.54 27.76
N PRO A 563 -6.22 -4.91 27.26
CA PRO A 563 -7.27 -5.52 26.44
C PRO A 563 -6.85 -5.70 24.97
N TYR A 564 -7.31 -6.79 24.34
CA TYR A 564 -7.06 -7.07 22.92
C TYR A 564 -8.16 -6.43 22.07
N LEU A 565 -7.79 -5.69 21.02
CA LEU A 565 -8.77 -5.00 20.19
C LEU A 565 -9.50 -5.99 19.25
N ALA A 566 -10.79 -6.23 19.50
CA ALA A 566 -11.69 -6.93 18.61
C ALA A 566 -12.24 -5.96 17.55
N TYR A 567 -11.45 -5.74 16.49
CA TYR A 567 -11.72 -4.68 15.51
C TYR A 567 -12.97 -4.89 14.64
N THR A 568 -13.25 -6.12 14.17
CA THR A 568 -14.37 -6.40 13.25
C THR A 568 -15.60 -7.10 13.83
N PRO A 569 -15.54 -7.89 14.94
CA PRO A 569 -16.67 -8.72 15.37
C PRO A 569 -18.01 -8.00 15.55
N VAL A 570 -18.06 -6.86 16.24
CA VAL A 570 -19.33 -6.14 16.47
C VAL A 570 -19.93 -5.63 15.17
N LYS A 571 -19.14 -4.95 14.33
CA LYS A 571 -19.55 -4.47 13.00
C LYS A 571 -20.13 -5.61 12.15
N ARG A 572 -19.47 -6.77 12.13
CA ARG A 572 -19.93 -7.96 11.40
C ARG A 572 -21.22 -8.56 11.99
N MET A 573 -21.38 -8.58 13.31
CA MET A 573 -22.63 -9.04 13.95
C MET A 573 -23.80 -8.10 13.69
N VAL A 574 -23.59 -6.80 13.80
CA VAL A 574 -24.61 -5.78 13.49
C VAL A 574 -25.09 -5.93 12.05
N ALA A 575 -24.17 -6.05 11.09
CA ALA A 575 -24.51 -6.23 9.68
C ALA A 575 -25.30 -7.53 9.41
N ARG A 576 -25.05 -8.61 10.17
CA ARG A 576 -25.69 -9.92 9.95
C ARG A 576 -26.99 -10.14 10.72
N LYS A 577 -27.12 -9.55 11.92
CA LYS A 577 -28.18 -9.88 12.88
C LYS A 577 -28.91 -8.66 13.45
N GLY A 578 -28.44 -7.44 13.17
CA GLY A 578 -28.94 -6.22 13.79
C GLY A 578 -28.39 -5.98 15.21
N VAL A 579 -28.66 -4.79 15.74
CA VAL A 579 -28.05 -4.29 16.99
C VAL A 579 -28.52 -5.06 18.23
N GLU A 580 -29.81 -5.41 18.32
CA GLU A 580 -30.37 -6.08 19.51
C GLU A 580 -29.83 -7.50 19.67
N GLN A 581 -29.91 -8.33 18.62
CA GLN A 581 -29.40 -9.70 18.68
C GLN A 581 -27.88 -9.73 18.89
N MET A 582 -27.14 -8.75 18.34
CA MET A 582 -25.71 -8.61 18.61
C MET A 582 -25.44 -8.41 20.10
N ALA A 583 -26.20 -7.56 20.79
CA ALA A 583 -26.04 -7.31 22.21
C ALA A 583 -26.31 -8.57 23.05
N ILE A 584 -27.30 -9.38 22.67
CA ILE A 584 -27.60 -10.69 23.29
C ILE A 584 -26.42 -11.66 23.12
N GLU A 585 -25.83 -11.75 21.93
CA GLU A 585 -24.66 -12.62 21.71
C GLU A 585 -23.42 -12.14 22.48
N LEU A 586 -23.20 -10.83 22.58
CA LEU A 586 -22.14 -10.28 23.42
C LEU A 586 -22.34 -10.57 24.90
N ALA A 587 -23.58 -10.52 25.41
CA ALA A 587 -23.88 -10.87 26.80
C ALA A 587 -23.53 -12.34 27.11
N LYS A 588 -23.84 -13.26 26.18
CA LYS A 588 -23.41 -14.66 26.30
C LYS A 588 -21.89 -14.79 26.29
N MET A 589 -21.22 -14.06 25.41
CA MET A 589 -19.76 -14.05 25.32
C MET A 589 -19.13 -13.54 26.62
N GLU A 590 -19.66 -12.48 27.22
CA GLU A 590 -19.22 -11.93 28.51
C GLU A 590 -19.34 -12.97 29.65
N GLN A 591 -20.41 -13.76 29.68
CA GLN A 591 -20.55 -14.85 30.64
C GLN A 591 -19.49 -15.95 30.43
N GLN A 592 -19.26 -16.34 29.19
CA GLN A 592 -18.25 -17.36 28.84
C GLN A 592 -16.82 -16.89 29.14
N LEU A 593 -16.49 -15.63 28.87
CA LEU A 593 -15.18 -15.05 29.19
C LEU A 593 -14.91 -15.08 30.69
N ARG A 594 -15.90 -14.69 31.50
CA ARG A 594 -15.82 -14.77 32.97
C ARG A 594 -15.63 -16.21 33.47
N GLN A 595 -16.37 -17.17 32.91
CA GLN A 595 -16.23 -18.59 33.26
C GLN A 595 -14.85 -19.14 32.90
N ALA A 596 -14.28 -18.70 31.76
CA ALA A 596 -12.96 -19.10 31.31
C ALA A 596 -11.82 -18.31 31.98
N GLN A 597 -12.12 -17.32 32.83
CA GLN A 597 -11.14 -16.40 33.43
C GLN A 597 -10.26 -15.68 32.40
N LEU A 598 -10.80 -15.41 31.21
CA LEU A 598 -10.10 -14.71 30.14
C LEU A 598 -10.41 -13.20 30.17
N PRO A 599 -9.47 -12.35 29.76
CA PRO A 599 -9.70 -10.91 29.69
C PRO A 599 -10.80 -10.58 28.67
N THR A 600 -11.60 -9.56 28.98
CA THR A 600 -12.58 -9.02 28.05
C THR A 600 -11.86 -8.31 26.91
N PRO A 601 -12.13 -8.65 25.63
CA PRO A 601 -11.56 -7.90 24.52
C PRO A 601 -12.20 -6.52 24.42
N LEU A 602 -11.47 -5.57 23.84
CA LEU A 602 -11.95 -4.24 23.54
C LEU A 602 -12.76 -4.28 22.24
N TRP A 603 -14.07 -4.12 22.31
CA TRP A 603 -14.97 -4.25 21.16
C TRP A 603 -15.03 -2.94 20.36
N ALA A 604 -14.50 -2.96 19.13
CA ALA A 604 -14.61 -1.79 18.25
C ALA A 604 -16.03 -1.68 17.68
N ILE A 605 -16.73 -0.58 18.00
CA ILE A 605 -18.12 -0.33 17.58
C ILE A 605 -18.23 0.74 16.49
N ALA A 606 -17.14 1.47 16.23
CA ALA A 606 -17.10 2.55 15.25
C ALA A 606 -15.73 2.61 14.57
N ASP A 607 -15.73 3.05 13.32
CA ASP A 607 -14.54 3.24 12.51
C ASP A 607 -14.77 4.48 11.66
N GLU A 608 -14.11 5.57 12.03
CA GLU A 608 -14.17 6.89 11.37
C GLU A 608 -15.63 7.34 11.10
N PRO A 609 -16.46 7.45 12.17
CA PRO A 609 -17.92 7.55 12.03
C PRO A 609 -18.41 8.84 11.38
N SER A 610 -17.60 9.90 11.34
CA SER A 610 -17.94 11.15 10.63
C SER A 610 -17.71 11.10 9.12
N ASN A 611 -17.04 10.07 8.60
CA ASN A 611 -16.83 9.92 7.15
C ASN A 611 -18.17 9.70 6.43
N ALA A 612 -18.35 10.38 5.29
CA ALA A 612 -19.57 10.30 4.47
C ALA A 612 -19.89 8.89 3.93
N SER A 613 -18.90 7.99 3.90
CA SER A 613 -19.04 6.59 3.48
C SER A 613 -19.47 5.65 4.61
N SER A 614 -19.59 6.14 5.86
CA SER A 614 -19.96 5.32 7.01
C SER A 614 -21.44 4.96 6.98
N ASN A 615 -21.74 3.73 6.55
CA ASN A 615 -23.10 3.17 6.52
C ASN A 615 -23.48 2.44 7.83
N GLN A 616 -22.71 2.62 8.91
CA GLN A 616 -22.95 1.94 10.19
C GLN A 616 -24.05 2.64 10.99
N PRO A 617 -24.85 1.91 11.80
CA PRO A 617 -25.71 2.53 12.79
C PRO A 617 -24.91 3.44 13.73
N SER A 618 -25.52 4.54 14.20
CA SER A 618 -24.85 5.49 15.09
C SER A 618 -24.18 4.79 16.29
N PRO A 619 -22.92 5.10 16.62
CA PRO A 619 -22.19 4.48 17.73
C PRO A 619 -22.94 4.54 19.07
N GLN A 620 -23.66 5.64 19.33
CA GLN A 620 -24.47 5.86 20.53
C GLN A 620 -25.56 4.78 20.68
N LYS A 621 -26.21 4.41 19.57
CA LYS A 621 -27.23 3.35 19.55
C LYS A 621 -26.59 2.02 19.90
N ILE A 622 -25.47 1.67 19.27
CA ILE A 622 -24.77 0.40 19.52
C ILE A 622 -24.34 0.33 20.99
N ALA A 623 -23.67 1.37 21.50
CA ALA A 623 -23.21 1.45 22.88
C ALA A 623 -24.36 1.28 23.88
N ARG A 624 -25.49 1.97 23.68
CA ARG A 624 -26.67 1.86 24.58
C ARG A 624 -27.17 0.42 24.70
N TYR A 625 -27.27 -0.32 23.59
CA TYR A 625 -27.68 -1.72 23.63
C TYR A 625 -26.63 -2.59 24.33
N ILE A 626 -25.34 -2.42 24.02
CA ILE A 626 -24.30 -3.23 24.67
C ILE A 626 -24.29 -2.99 26.17
N ARG A 627 -24.32 -1.74 26.63
CA ARG A 627 -24.37 -1.40 28.07
C ARG A 627 -25.58 -2.00 28.80
N SER A 628 -26.70 -2.19 28.10
CA SER A 628 -27.92 -2.76 28.69
C SER A 628 -27.83 -4.28 28.85
N TYR A 629 -27.18 -4.99 27.93
CA TYR A 629 -27.14 -6.47 27.91
C TYR A 629 -25.82 -7.07 28.39
N ALA A 630 -24.70 -6.39 28.17
CA ALA A 630 -23.33 -6.82 28.50
C ALA A 630 -22.58 -5.66 29.20
N PRO A 631 -22.95 -5.31 30.45
CA PRO A 631 -22.49 -4.08 31.10
C PRO A 631 -20.98 -4.01 31.35
N ASN A 632 -20.26 -5.15 31.42
CA ASN A 632 -18.80 -5.15 31.60
C ASN A 632 -18.04 -5.22 30.26
N ALA A 633 -18.73 -5.20 29.11
CA ALA A 633 -18.06 -5.11 27.82
C ALA A 633 -17.35 -3.75 27.69
N GLN A 634 -16.08 -3.78 27.25
CA GLN A 634 -15.33 -2.56 26.95
C GLN A 634 -15.49 -2.18 25.48
N LEU A 635 -15.71 -0.89 25.20
CA LEU A 635 -16.05 -0.37 23.88
C LEU A 635 -14.96 0.56 23.35
N ALA A 636 -14.66 0.45 22.05
CA ALA A 636 -13.73 1.32 21.36
C ALA A 636 -14.26 1.91 20.06
N GLY A 637 -13.69 3.04 19.66
CA GLY A 637 -13.86 3.64 18.34
C GLY A 637 -12.53 4.13 17.78
N GLN A 638 -12.31 3.93 16.48
CA GLN A 638 -11.21 4.54 15.72
C GLN A 638 -11.69 5.89 15.19
N LEU A 639 -11.05 6.99 15.59
CA LEU A 639 -11.46 8.36 15.27
C LEU A 639 -10.37 9.09 14.49
N ASN A 640 -10.76 9.76 13.40
CA ASN A 640 -9.83 10.35 12.44
C ASN A 640 -10.19 11.80 12.06
N HIS A 641 -11.21 12.38 12.67
CA HIS A 641 -11.64 13.74 12.35
C HIS A 641 -12.09 14.49 13.61
N PRO A 642 -11.85 15.81 13.75
CA PRO A 642 -12.25 16.56 14.95
C PRO A 642 -13.75 16.48 15.28
N GLN A 643 -14.59 16.27 14.26
CA GLN A 643 -16.04 16.09 14.44
C GLN A 643 -16.40 14.82 15.21
N ASP A 644 -15.53 13.80 15.24
CA ASP A 644 -15.76 12.57 15.98
C ASP A 644 -15.80 12.78 17.51
N MET A 645 -15.32 13.94 17.98
CA MET A 645 -15.51 14.38 19.37
C MET A 645 -17.00 14.42 19.74
N LYS A 646 -17.89 14.59 18.75
CA LYS A 646 -19.33 14.46 18.91
C LYS A 646 -19.71 12.98 19.07
N GLY A 647 -19.92 12.56 20.31
CA GLY A 647 -20.34 11.19 20.64
C GLY A 647 -19.25 10.31 21.23
N ILE A 648 -18.10 10.89 21.58
CA ILE A 648 -16.96 10.18 22.18
C ILE A 648 -17.32 9.40 23.45
N GLU A 649 -18.31 9.86 24.22
CA GLU A 649 -18.86 9.18 25.42
C GLU A 649 -19.48 7.81 25.13
N SER A 650 -19.60 7.42 23.85
CA SER A 650 -20.04 6.07 23.47
C SER A 650 -18.95 5.01 23.67
N TYR A 651 -17.72 5.41 23.94
CA TYR A 651 -16.54 4.55 24.03
C TYR A 651 -15.93 4.58 25.44
N ASP A 652 -15.31 3.47 25.85
CA ASP A 652 -14.40 3.47 27.01
C ASP A 652 -13.00 3.91 26.58
N ILE A 653 -12.58 3.48 25.38
CA ILE A 653 -11.28 3.79 24.79
C ILE A 653 -11.47 4.39 23.40
N ALA A 654 -10.93 5.57 23.17
CA ALA A 654 -10.89 6.19 21.84
C ALA A 654 -9.49 6.04 21.25
N LEU A 655 -9.38 5.40 20.08
CA LEU A 655 -8.14 5.36 19.32
C LEU A 655 -8.12 6.60 18.43
N LEU A 656 -7.11 7.44 18.59
CA LEU A 656 -6.97 8.74 17.93
C LEU A 656 -5.75 8.77 17.00
N ASN A 657 -5.91 9.27 15.77
CA ASN A 657 -4.82 9.47 14.80
C ASN A 657 -4.60 10.97 14.49
N SER A 658 -3.61 11.29 13.66
CA SER A 658 -3.28 12.69 13.32
C SER A 658 -4.45 13.47 12.69
N GLY A 659 -5.33 12.81 11.95
CA GLY A 659 -6.53 13.43 11.36
C GLY A 659 -7.51 13.97 12.41
N PHE A 660 -7.58 13.35 13.59
CA PHE A 660 -8.39 13.85 14.71
C PHE A 660 -7.85 15.18 15.28
N GLY A 661 -6.57 15.50 15.03
CA GLY A 661 -5.88 16.68 15.58
C GLY A 661 -5.30 16.40 16.97
N ILE A 662 -4.33 15.49 17.07
CA ILE A 662 -3.77 15.08 18.36
C ILE A 662 -2.78 16.13 18.88
N ASP A 663 -3.11 16.67 20.06
CA ASP A 663 -2.16 17.32 20.95
C ASP A 663 -2.49 16.98 22.41
N GLY A 664 -1.62 17.37 23.34
CA GLY A 664 -1.82 17.12 24.77
C GLY A 664 -3.15 17.66 25.31
N HIS A 665 -3.60 18.85 24.89
CA HIS A 665 -4.87 19.43 25.34
C HIS A 665 -6.06 18.66 24.80
N GLN A 666 -6.00 18.21 23.56
CA GLN A 666 -7.03 17.40 22.96
C GLN A 666 -7.15 16.05 23.68
N LEU A 667 -6.02 15.42 24.04
CA LEU A 667 -6.02 14.17 24.81
C LEU A 667 -6.60 14.36 26.21
N ASP A 668 -6.30 15.48 26.88
CA ASP A 668 -6.91 15.83 28.15
C ASP A 668 -8.43 16.05 28.01
N ALA A 669 -8.88 16.73 26.95
CA ALA A 669 -10.30 16.92 26.68
C ALA A 669 -11.06 15.60 26.44
N VAL A 670 -10.38 14.56 25.94
CA VAL A 670 -10.94 13.21 25.83
C VAL A 670 -11.07 12.56 27.21
N ARG A 671 -10.04 12.68 28.06
CA ARG A 671 -10.05 12.16 29.45
C ARG A 671 -11.10 12.85 30.32
N ASP A 672 -11.28 14.16 30.16
CA ASP A 672 -12.27 14.95 30.90
C ASP A 672 -13.70 14.48 30.64
N ARG A 673 -13.93 13.75 29.55
CA ARG A 673 -15.21 13.10 29.22
C ARG A 673 -15.30 11.65 29.69
N GLY A 674 -14.36 11.19 30.50
CA GLY A 674 -14.30 9.83 31.04
C GLY A 674 -13.87 8.77 30.03
N VAL A 675 -13.21 9.17 28.94
CA VAL A 675 -12.76 8.26 27.88
C VAL A 675 -11.23 8.17 27.89
N THR A 676 -10.70 6.96 27.81
CA THR A 676 -9.25 6.72 27.76
C THR A 676 -8.71 6.92 26.33
N PRO A 677 -7.73 7.82 26.12
CA PRO A 677 -7.12 8.00 24.82
C PRO A 677 -6.03 6.95 24.54
N TRP A 678 -6.21 6.24 23.43
CA TRP A 678 -5.15 5.47 22.76
C TRP A 678 -4.70 6.20 21.51
N LEU A 679 -3.45 5.99 21.13
CA LEU A 679 -2.89 6.54 19.90
C LEU A 679 -2.90 5.47 18.80
N TYR A 680 -3.15 5.84 17.56
CA TYR A 680 -2.97 4.91 16.44
C TYR A 680 -2.50 5.60 15.17
N ASN A 681 -1.79 4.83 14.33
CA ASN A 681 -1.38 5.24 12.97
C ASN A 681 -0.58 6.54 12.91
N LEU A 682 0.36 6.72 13.85
CA LEU A 682 1.22 7.89 13.89
C LEU A 682 2.56 7.63 13.21
N ASN A 683 3.01 8.59 12.39
CA ASN A 683 4.29 8.55 11.69
C ASN A 683 5.07 9.86 11.92
N PRO A 684 6.31 9.86 12.47
CA PRO A 684 7.22 8.73 12.70
C PRO A 684 6.79 7.74 13.80
N THR A 685 6.67 6.45 13.45
CA THR A 685 6.13 5.40 14.32
C THR A 685 6.93 5.21 15.61
N ARG A 686 8.27 5.24 15.55
CA ARG A 686 9.12 5.11 16.74
C ARG A 686 8.86 6.20 17.78
N ILE A 687 8.69 7.44 17.34
CA ILE A 687 8.40 8.57 18.24
C ILE A 687 6.96 8.45 18.74
N GLY A 688 6.00 8.17 17.85
CA GLY A 688 4.58 8.04 18.17
C GLY A 688 4.31 7.00 19.26
N ALA A 689 4.86 5.79 19.11
CA ALA A 689 4.63 4.66 20.01
C ALA A 689 5.50 4.66 21.28
N GLY A 690 6.55 5.48 21.34
CA GLY A 690 7.48 5.54 22.46
C GLY A 690 7.40 6.88 23.20
N PHE A 691 8.20 7.85 22.76
CA PHE A 691 8.35 9.15 23.43
C PHE A 691 7.07 9.99 23.46
N TYR A 692 6.29 10.03 22.37
CA TYR A 692 5.07 10.83 22.31
C TYR A 692 3.95 10.20 23.13
N LEU A 693 3.82 8.87 23.08
CA LEU A 693 2.91 8.09 23.93
C LEU A 693 3.19 8.36 25.41
N TRP A 694 4.46 8.30 25.82
CA TRP A 694 4.90 8.64 27.18
C TRP A 694 4.58 10.10 27.54
N ARG A 695 5.01 11.05 26.69
CA ARG A 695 4.90 12.50 26.96
C ARG A 695 3.48 12.94 27.22
N ASN A 696 2.52 12.38 26.49
CA ASN A 696 1.12 12.74 26.57
C ASN A 696 0.30 11.72 27.37
N GLN A 697 0.95 10.79 28.06
CA GLN A 697 0.32 9.78 28.92
C GLN A 697 -0.74 8.93 28.19
N GLY A 698 -0.55 8.63 26.90
CA GLY A 698 -1.50 7.78 26.17
C GLY A 698 -1.47 6.34 26.70
N GLU A 699 -2.62 5.70 26.83
CA GLU A 699 -2.73 4.40 27.53
C GLU A 699 -2.57 3.18 26.62
N GLY A 700 -2.29 3.39 25.35
CA GLY A 700 -2.04 2.32 24.39
C GLY A 700 -1.72 2.86 23.00
N TYR A 701 -1.12 2.00 22.18
CA TYR A 701 -0.76 2.32 20.80
C TYR A 701 -1.04 1.15 19.85
N LEU A 702 -1.67 1.41 18.71
CA LEU A 702 -1.78 0.44 17.62
C LEU A 702 -1.33 1.00 16.26
N GLN A 703 -0.58 0.21 15.51
CA GLN A 703 -0.14 0.51 14.15
C GLN A 703 -0.90 -0.36 13.13
N TRP A 704 -1.45 0.32 12.14
CA TRP A 704 -1.96 -0.27 10.90
C TRP A 704 -0.79 -0.42 9.90
N HIS A 705 -0.45 -1.60 9.38
CA HIS A 705 -0.99 -2.93 9.70
C HIS A 705 0.12 -3.98 9.80
N GLY A 706 -0.01 -4.93 10.72
CA GLY A 706 0.80 -6.15 10.79
C GLY A 706 0.73 -6.96 9.50
N ARG A 707 -0.48 -7.37 9.08
CA ARG A 707 -0.74 -7.95 7.76
C ARG A 707 -1.84 -7.17 7.06
N MET A 708 -1.64 -6.87 5.79
CA MET A 708 -2.65 -6.26 4.94
C MET A 708 -3.16 -7.31 3.95
N PRO A 709 -4.47 -7.54 3.85
CA PRO A 709 -5.03 -8.46 2.88
C PRO A 709 -5.18 -7.76 1.51
N THR A 710 -4.10 -7.67 0.74
CA THR A 710 -4.13 -7.13 -0.64
C THR A 710 -4.13 -8.23 -1.70
N ALA A 711 -4.53 -7.87 -2.93
CA ALA A 711 -4.59 -8.80 -4.04
C ALA A 711 -3.17 -9.14 -4.52
N ASP A 712 -2.35 -8.11 -4.80
CA ASP A 712 -0.91 -8.27 -4.99
C ASP A 712 -0.16 -7.61 -3.81
N PRO A 713 0.56 -8.39 -2.98
CA PRO A 713 1.27 -7.87 -1.81
C PRO A 713 2.53 -7.06 -2.19
N PHE A 714 2.90 -7.07 -3.46
CA PHE A 714 4.12 -6.49 -4.00
C PHE A 714 3.86 -5.39 -5.04
N ASP A 715 2.60 -5.10 -5.36
CA ASP A 715 2.17 -4.02 -6.25
C ASP A 715 1.46 -2.91 -5.46
N PRO A 716 2.10 -1.73 -5.23
CA PRO A 716 1.48 -0.63 -4.50
C PRO A 716 0.43 0.13 -5.35
N THR A 717 0.24 -0.25 -6.61
CA THR A 717 -0.67 0.42 -7.57
C THR A 717 -2.04 -0.23 -7.65
N ASP A 718 -2.22 -1.42 -7.06
CA ASP A 718 -3.46 -2.22 -7.07
C ASP A 718 -4.64 -1.59 -6.28
N GLY A 719 -4.43 -0.41 -5.69
CA GLY A 719 -5.46 0.47 -5.12
C GLY A 719 -5.58 0.43 -3.60
N ARG A 720 -4.80 -0.40 -2.91
CA ARG A 720 -4.90 -0.53 -1.44
C ARG A 720 -3.55 -0.35 -0.77
N GLU A 721 -3.36 -0.83 0.44
CA GLU A 721 -2.26 -0.43 1.34
C GLU A 721 -1.21 -1.54 1.52
N ALA A 722 -0.90 -2.27 0.44
CA ALA A 722 0.11 -3.34 0.44
C ALA A 722 1.49 -2.86 0.93
N ASP A 723 1.81 -1.60 0.66
CA ASP A 723 3.00 -0.89 1.14
C ASP A 723 2.87 -0.39 2.59
N MET A 724 1.90 -0.87 3.38
CA MET A 724 1.79 -0.58 4.82
C MET A 724 1.87 -1.82 5.71
N GLN A 725 2.01 -3.02 5.12
CA GLN A 725 2.13 -4.26 5.89
C GLN A 725 3.52 -4.36 6.56
N LEU A 726 3.55 -4.88 7.78
CA LEU A 726 4.79 -5.12 8.54
C LEU A 726 5.32 -6.55 8.38
N LEU A 727 4.43 -7.50 8.11
CA LEU A 727 4.71 -8.91 7.92
C LEU A 727 4.40 -9.28 6.47
N LEU A 728 5.43 -9.61 5.70
CA LEU A 728 5.29 -9.90 4.27
C LEU A 728 4.84 -11.36 4.06
N PRO A 729 4.18 -11.68 2.94
CA PRO A 729 3.75 -13.05 2.67
C PRO A 729 4.91 -13.96 2.24
N HIS A 730 4.80 -15.24 2.60
CA HIS A 730 5.74 -16.31 2.27
C HIS A 730 5.01 -17.51 1.69
N ALA A 731 5.77 -18.33 0.95
CA ALA A 731 5.26 -19.61 0.42
C ALA A 731 5.04 -20.64 1.54
N THR A 732 5.80 -20.53 2.64
CA THR A 732 5.67 -21.38 3.82
C THR A 732 5.08 -20.59 4.99
N PRO A 733 4.27 -21.22 5.86
CA PRO A 733 3.62 -20.52 6.96
C PRO A 733 4.59 -20.05 8.05
N CYS A 734 5.74 -20.71 8.22
CA CYS A 734 6.75 -20.38 9.23
C CYS A 734 8.15 -20.39 8.60
N PRO A 735 8.53 -19.33 7.87
CA PRO A 735 9.89 -19.21 7.34
C PRO A 735 10.90 -19.17 8.49
N LEU A 736 12.12 -19.66 8.26
CA LEU A 736 13.20 -19.63 9.26
C LEU A 736 13.53 -18.19 9.70
N VAL A 737 13.58 -17.28 8.73
CA VAL A 737 13.68 -15.84 8.95
C VAL A 737 12.59 -15.18 8.12
N ALA A 738 11.58 -14.63 8.79
CA ALA A 738 10.50 -13.93 8.12
C ALA A 738 10.98 -12.60 7.51
N ASP A 739 10.55 -12.33 6.28
CA ASP A 739 10.60 -11.01 5.66
C ASP A 739 9.65 -10.06 6.38
N VAL A 740 10.13 -8.86 6.71
CA VAL A 740 9.41 -7.85 7.48
C VAL A 740 9.61 -6.47 6.87
N ASP A 741 8.72 -5.54 7.16
CA ASP A 741 8.99 -4.12 6.91
C ASP A 741 9.85 -3.53 8.02
N ARG A 742 10.75 -2.62 7.67
CA ARG A 742 11.60 -1.90 8.59
C ARG A 742 10.83 -1.22 9.74
N LYS A 743 9.60 -0.75 9.49
CA LYS A 743 8.74 -0.14 10.51
C LYS A 743 8.43 -1.06 11.70
N LEU A 744 8.53 -2.38 11.54
CA LEU A 744 8.39 -3.31 12.66
C LEU A 744 9.51 -3.12 13.69
N PHE A 745 10.73 -2.83 13.24
CA PHE A 745 11.85 -2.53 14.12
C PHE A 745 11.71 -1.14 14.76
N ASP A 746 11.11 -0.18 14.06
CA ASP A 746 10.79 1.12 14.65
C ASP A 746 9.79 0.99 15.81
N LEU A 747 8.80 0.08 15.71
CA LEU A 747 7.91 -0.27 16.82
C LEU A 747 8.63 -0.97 17.98
N SER A 748 9.49 -1.96 17.68
CA SER A 748 10.26 -2.64 18.72
C SER A 748 11.21 -1.69 19.45
N GLU A 749 11.87 -0.81 18.70
CA GLU A 749 12.67 0.28 19.25
C GLU A 749 11.78 1.19 20.11
N ALA A 750 10.58 1.60 19.66
CA ALA A 750 9.68 2.45 20.46
C ALA A 750 9.34 1.84 21.84
N ILE A 751 9.10 0.53 21.87
CA ILE A 751 8.82 -0.21 23.10
C ILE A 751 10.04 -0.18 24.03
N THR A 752 11.23 -0.35 23.46
CA THR A 752 12.49 -0.24 24.21
C THR A 752 12.73 1.19 24.69
N ASP A 753 12.42 2.22 23.89
CA ASP A 753 12.45 3.64 24.29
C ASP A 753 11.57 3.89 25.51
N LEU A 754 10.33 3.39 25.49
CA LEU A 754 9.40 3.53 26.61
C LEU A 754 9.95 2.87 27.87
N ARG A 755 10.49 1.65 27.78
CA ARG A 755 11.08 0.97 28.95
C ARG A 755 12.25 1.74 29.56
N TRP A 756 13.08 2.39 28.74
CA TRP A 756 14.13 3.29 29.22
C TRP A 756 13.59 4.53 29.92
N LEU A 757 12.50 5.13 29.41
CA LEU A 757 11.83 6.25 30.06
C LEU A 757 11.24 5.84 31.42
N LEU A 758 10.54 4.70 31.48
CA LEU A 758 9.98 4.17 32.73
C LEU A 758 11.08 3.87 33.76
N TRP A 759 12.21 3.34 33.33
CA TRP A 759 13.38 3.17 34.20
C TRP A 759 13.89 4.52 34.72
N LEU A 760 13.98 5.54 33.86
CA LEU A 760 14.43 6.87 34.25
C LEU A 760 13.46 7.52 35.24
N GLU A 761 12.15 7.34 35.06
CA GLU A 761 11.12 7.80 36.01
C GLU A 761 11.29 7.16 37.39
N GLN A 762 11.52 5.85 37.44
CA GLN A 762 11.78 5.16 38.71
C GLN A 762 13.05 5.68 39.40
N LYS A 763 14.10 5.98 38.62
CA LYS A 763 15.35 6.57 39.14
C LYS A 763 15.21 8.05 39.53
N ALA A 764 14.30 8.79 38.90
CA ALA A 764 14.08 10.20 39.22
C ALA A 764 13.49 10.42 40.62
N ILE A 765 12.89 9.37 41.22
CA ILE A 765 12.33 9.42 42.58
C ILE A 765 13.43 9.70 43.63
N ASP A 766 14.61 9.12 43.46
CA ASP A 766 15.69 9.16 44.45
C ASP A 766 17.01 9.75 43.93
N ASN A 767 17.14 10.00 42.62
CA ASN A 767 18.32 10.58 42.01
C ASN A 767 18.04 11.96 41.37
N PRO A 768 18.58 13.07 41.92
CA PRO A 768 18.37 14.42 41.38
C PRO A 768 18.84 14.60 39.92
N ALA A 769 19.91 13.93 39.50
CA ALA A 769 20.39 14.01 38.12
C ALA A 769 19.45 13.28 37.15
N ALA A 770 18.87 12.14 37.57
CA ALA A 770 17.82 11.47 36.82
C ALA A 770 16.57 12.36 36.69
N SER A 771 16.16 13.01 37.79
CA SER A 771 15.03 13.96 37.77
C SER A 771 15.29 15.15 36.84
N GLN A 772 16.51 15.69 36.80
CA GLN A 772 16.87 16.77 35.90
C GLN A 772 16.83 16.31 34.43
N LEU A 773 17.37 15.13 34.12
CA LEU A 773 17.33 14.57 32.77
C LEU A 773 15.89 14.29 32.31
N LEU A 774 15.06 13.73 33.20
CA LEU A 774 13.65 13.50 32.93
C LEU A 774 12.93 14.81 32.58
N HIS A 775 13.13 15.85 33.38
CA HIS A 775 12.56 17.17 33.13
C HIS A 775 13.04 17.78 31.80
N GLN A 776 14.33 17.64 31.49
CA GLN A 776 14.88 18.06 30.20
C GLN A 776 14.18 17.35 29.03
N LEU A 777 13.97 16.04 29.11
CA LEU A 777 13.27 15.28 28.07
C LEU A 777 11.81 15.72 27.92
N GLN A 778 11.10 15.98 29.03
CA GLN A 778 9.73 16.52 29.00
C GLN A 778 9.63 17.86 28.26
N LEU A 779 10.64 18.73 28.40
CA LEU A 779 10.70 20.02 27.69
C LEU A 779 11.06 19.84 26.21
N GLN A 780 11.94 18.89 25.89
CA GLN A 780 12.39 18.66 24.53
C GLN A 780 11.37 17.93 23.66
N ILE A 781 10.53 17.06 24.24
CA ILE A 781 9.54 16.26 23.51
C ILE A 781 8.25 17.08 23.38
N PRO A 782 7.87 17.51 22.15
CA PRO A 782 6.64 18.26 21.93
C PRO A 782 5.38 17.52 22.35
N THR A 783 4.39 18.27 22.86
CA THR A 783 3.04 17.77 23.15
C THR A 783 2.12 17.83 21.93
N ARG A 784 2.46 18.63 20.91
CA ARG A 784 1.70 18.77 19.66
C ARG A 784 2.24 17.86 18.58
N TRP A 785 1.37 17.09 17.93
CA TRP A 785 1.80 16.13 16.91
C TRP A 785 2.44 16.80 15.69
N GLU A 786 1.96 17.96 15.24
CA GLU A 786 2.49 18.64 14.06
C GLU A 786 3.92 19.16 14.25
N ALA A 787 4.38 19.28 15.50
CA ALA A 787 5.78 19.55 15.81
C ALA A 787 6.64 18.28 15.73
N ILE A 788 6.09 17.13 16.13
CA ILE A 788 6.75 15.82 16.01
C ILE A 788 6.98 15.45 14.55
N GLU A 789 6.01 15.69 13.67
CA GLU A 789 6.11 15.39 12.24
C GLU A 789 7.27 16.11 11.54
N LYS A 790 7.76 17.21 12.14
CA LYS A 790 8.88 18.00 11.61
C LYS A 790 10.23 17.61 12.21
N LEU A 791 10.24 16.72 13.21
CA LEU A 791 11.48 16.28 13.83
C LEU A 791 12.24 15.36 12.88
N PRO A 792 13.58 15.47 12.85
CA PRO A 792 14.38 14.55 12.07
C PRO A 792 14.33 13.14 12.68
N HIS A 793 14.41 12.11 11.84
CA HIS A 793 14.33 10.71 12.26
C HIS A 793 15.37 10.31 13.32
N TRP A 794 16.53 10.99 13.37
CA TRP A 794 17.58 10.70 14.36
C TRP A 794 17.26 11.21 15.78
N GLN A 795 16.23 12.04 15.95
CA GLN A 795 15.92 12.69 17.24
C GLN A 795 15.62 11.67 18.35
N SER A 796 14.85 10.62 18.05
CA SER A 796 14.54 9.53 19.00
C SER A 796 15.79 8.78 19.44
N LYS A 797 16.75 8.55 18.53
CA LYS A 797 18.04 7.92 18.85
C LYS A 797 18.85 8.79 19.82
N GLN A 798 18.81 10.13 19.67
CA GLN A 798 19.50 11.04 20.59
C GLN A 798 18.86 11.03 21.98
N TRP A 799 17.53 11.05 22.09
CA TRP A 799 16.86 10.95 23.39
C TRP A 799 17.21 9.63 24.09
N ARG A 800 17.16 8.49 23.38
CA ARG A 800 17.61 7.21 23.96
C ARG A 800 19.05 7.29 24.43
N LYS A 801 19.95 7.86 23.60
CA LYS A 801 21.37 7.98 23.93
C LYS A 801 21.61 8.77 25.22
N LEU A 802 20.85 9.83 25.47
CA LEU A 802 20.96 10.59 26.73
C LEU A 802 20.64 9.69 27.94
N ILE A 803 19.55 8.91 27.86
CA ILE A 803 19.15 8.00 28.94
C ILE A 803 20.19 6.90 29.15
N THR A 804 20.64 6.25 28.07
CA THR A 804 21.61 5.16 28.16
C THR A 804 23.00 5.61 28.56
N THR A 805 23.40 6.84 28.22
CA THR A 805 24.66 7.43 28.70
C THR A 805 24.61 7.74 30.19
N PHE A 806 23.45 8.16 30.71
CA PHE A 806 23.26 8.34 32.16
C PHE A 806 23.27 7.00 32.92
N ALA A 807 22.82 5.92 32.27
CA ALA A 807 22.75 4.59 32.86
C ALA A 807 24.09 3.84 32.92
N LEU A 808 25.08 4.28 32.12
CA LEU A 808 26.46 3.77 32.13
C LEU A 808 27.34 4.61 33.04
#